data_AF-A0A7X8JI49-F1
#
_entry.id   AF-A0A7X8JI49-F1
#
_cell.length_a   1.000
_cell.length_b   1.000
_cell.length_c   1.000
_cell.angle_alpha   90.00
_cell.angle_beta   90.00
_cell.angle_gamma   90.00
#
_symmetry.space_group_name_H-M   'P 1'
#
loop_
_entity.id
_entity.type
_entity.pdbx_description
1 polymer ?
#
loop_
_entity_poly.entity_id
_entity_poly.type
_entity_poly.pdbx_seq_one_letter_code
_entity_poly.pdbx_strand_id
1 'polypeptide(L)'
;MQASLYHLVKIILGDQPILNKVAECGGLITGITVRKNNTIWVNCLLEKPCPAELLCEVEQSLEQALDVAEVILRQQYGRSLTAEQSSEYAAALRPWLIRHLWKTDASQASMLAHGDFQPADRSVNIYLPDACCRSIAAETMTFIDRIFHEHIAAKTVFTLCSSLDDLVEYTRKMNDRHRLEANQAMACATLVNRSSPSKKPAPQNKKMRTPRRQPKTEGLIWGKMHSELKPTPISGLSSESGLVLLEGKVFDFESRVVSSGTRVLIKFGLTDYQNSIGCILFLKPEDREAVEENLVDAWIRINAEISFDSQFAKDLQARVLGLQRAEPPPPRQDTAVHKRIELHAHTKMSAKDSVADATDLVKAAAAFGQPALAITDHGVVQAFPDVAAAAADLAAKGQPIKIIYGLEAYLVDDGPAVAWQAEKDSLANGFIALDVETTGLDPTKDRLIEVAACRFKPDGKGGFAPEESLISLVNPGIAVPDKSRELTGISTEMLREAPEVFTFLEQLVSFIGDCPVVAHNALFDLDFLRCEGFRTRKPDDPRLKFNQPLIDTLALARAMLPHLPDHKLDTVSRDLSIDLDHHHRAGSGAIACGMIFNILFSRSGAKNLVDLNRKLGHQSREEILDHKRTINHVVLLARNDVGLYHLYRLVSASHMQYFHTRPRIPKSLLRYFRTGLLVGGACEAGEIFQSVLQIYRQSGNDLAKAMSRLCAPDLVRLVRFYDYLEIQPVANNAFYLRDPASGLTSVEDLMNLNRLIVELAGQNKKPVCATCDVHFIQPHDAQFRRILMTDMGYTDAELQAELFLRTTDEMLEEFAYLGEKRAHEVVVSHPADIADRVQEGLKPFPEGSFPPIITSAADEIRQLTWDTAHAVYGFEGELPHLVKQRIDQELSSIIDNGFAIMYYIAYKLVKKSNDDGYIVGSRGSVGSSLVATLCGISEVNPLPPHYICPDCHYSIFDTTGAYGSGYDLPARACPMCGAP
;
A
#
# COMPACT_ATOMS: atom_id res chain seq x y z
N MET A 1 15.24 -8.15 -54.40
CA MET A 1 15.10 -7.54 -53.06
C MET A 1 15.64 -8.40 -51.91
N GLN A 2 15.58 -9.75 -51.93
CA GLN A 2 16.21 -10.56 -50.85
C GLN A 2 17.75 -10.55 -50.88
N ALA A 3 18.38 -10.50 -52.06
CA ALA A 3 19.84 -10.43 -52.19
C ALA A 3 20.45 -9.10 -51.69
N SER A 4 19.68 -8.02 -51.61
CA SER A 4 20.16 -6.72 -51.11
C SER A 4 20.11 -6.62 -49.58
N LEU A 5 19.20 -7.36 -48.90
CA LEU A 5 19.09 -7.33 -47.44
C LEU A 5 20.19 -8.17 -46.76
N TYR A 6 20.54 -9.33 -47.32
CA TYR A 6 21.68 -10.14 -46.84
C TYR A 6 22.99 -9.37 -46.94
N HIS A 7 23.19 -8.63 -48.04
CA HIS A 7 24.37 -7.81 -48.25
C HIS A 7 24.40 -6.60 -47.30
N LEU A 8 23.24 -5.98 -47.03
CA LEU A 8 23.10 -4.87 -46.08
C LEU A 8 23.43 -5.32 -44.65
N VAL A 9 22.95 -6.48 -44.20
CA VAL A 9 23.25 -7.00 -42.86
C VAL A 9 24.72 -7.41 -42.73
N LYS A 10 25.32 -7.94 -43.79
CA LYS A 10 26.78 -8.20 -43.82
C LYS A 10 27.61 -6.90 -43.78
N ILE A 11 27.09 -5.81 -44.34
CA ILE A 11 27.71 -4.47 -44.30
C ILE A 11 27.50 -3.79 -42.94
N ILE A 12 26.32 -3.91 -42.33
CA ILE A 12 25.99 -3.33 -41.02
C ILE A 12 26.70 -4.08 -39.89
N LEU A 13 26.79 -5.40 -39.97
CA LEU A 13 27.40 -6.22 -38.92
C LEU A 13 28.91 -6.40 -39.08
N GLY A 14 29.55 -6.10 -40.22
CA GLY A 14 31.00 -6.26 -40.40
C GLY A 14 31.56 -7.66 -40.05
N ASP A 15 32.87 -7.77 -39.80
CA ASP A 15 33.55 -8.94 -39.20
C ASP A 15 33.32 -8.98 -37.65
N GLN A 16 32.10 -8.71 -37.19
CA GLN A 16 31.82 -8.71 -35.74
C GLN A 16 31.82 -10.12 -35.15
N PRO A 17 32.21 -10.28 -33.87
CA PRO A 17 32.22 -11.56 -33.13
C PRO A 17 30.88 -12.30 -33.11
N ILE A 18 29.78 -11.60 -33.37
CA ILE A 18 28.40 -12.10 -33.35
C ILE A 18 28.14 -13.14 -34.46
N LEU A 19 28.70 -12.98 -35.67
CA LEU A 19 28.60 -14.00 -36.72
C LEU A 19 29.47 -15.22 -36.40
N ASN A 20 30.58 -15.02 -35.68
CA ASN A 20 31.45 -16.10 -35.20
C ASN A 20 30.76 -16.93 -34.10
N LYS A 21 29.95 -16.32 -33.23
CA LYS A 21 29.15 -17.02 -32.21
C LYS A 21 28.09 -17.97 -32.82
N VAL A 22 27.44 -17.58 -33.91
CA VAL A 22 26.53 -18.50 -34.64
C VAL A 22 27.31 -19.62 -35.34
N ALA A 23 28.53 -19.33 -35.81
CA ALA A 23 29.43 -20.32 -36.39
C ALA A 23 29.95 -21.36 -35.37
N GLU A 24 29.97 -21.05 -34.06
CA GLU A 24 30.25 -22.04 -32.99
C GLU A 24 29.21 -23.18 -32.95
N CYS A 25 28.01 -22.91 -33.49
CA CYS A 25 26.95 -23.90 -33.71
C CYS A 25 27.01 -24.58 -35.10
N GLY A 26 28.09 -24.35 -35.86
CA GLY A 26 28.31 -24.93 -37.18
C GLY A 26 27.36 -24.40 -38.26
N GLY A 27 26.79 -23.20 -38.07
CA GLY A 27 25.67 -22.72 -38.87
C GLY A 27 25.93 -21.51 -39.78
N LEU A 28 25.09 -21.36 -40.80
CA LEU A 28 25.09 -20.27 -41.77
C LEU A 28 23.75 -19.54 -41.79
N ILE A 29 23.75 -18.22 -41.95
CA ILE A 29 22.52 -17.45 -42.17
C ILE A 29 22.03 -17.69 -43.59
N THR A 30 20.80 -18.18 -43.75
CA THR A 30 20.21 -18.53 -45.04
C THR A 30 19.28 -17.46 -45.60
N GLY A 31 18.79 -16.53 -44.77
CA GLY A 31 17.99 -15.41 -45.24
C GLY A 31 17.46 -14.54 -44.10
N ILE A 32 16.96 -13.34 -44.44
CA ILE A 32 16.42 -12.38 -43.47
C ILE A 32 15.06 -11.89 -43.96
N THR A 33 14.09 -11.79 -43.05
CA THR A 33 12.72 -11.36 -43.33
C THR A 33 12.29 -10.29 -42.35
N VAL A 34 11.83 -9.13 -42.83
CA VAL A 34 11.30 -8.05 -41.99
C VAL A 34 9.78 -8.21 -41.87
N ARG A 35 9.24 -8.18 -40.65
CA ARG A 35 7.81 -8.32 -40.34
C ARG A 35 7.19 -6.94 -39.99
N LYS A 36 5.86 -6.89 -39.83
CA LYS A 36 5.17 -5.71 -39.30
C LYS A 36 5.61 -5.47 -37.84
N ASN A 37 5.63 -4.22 -37.38
CA ASN A 37 6.07 -3.78 -36.04
C ASN A 37 7.59 -3.78 -35.79
N ASN A 38 8.42 -3.60 -36.81
CA ASN A 38 9.88 -3.51 -36.68
C ASN A 38 10.59 -4.79 -36.15
N THR A 39 9.93 -5.96 -36.22
CA THR A 39 10.55 -7.26 -35.90
C THR A 39 11.33 -7.81 -37.10
N ILE A 40 12.57 -8.25 -36.89
CA ILE A 40 13.42 -8.88 -37.91
C ILE A 40 13.58 -10.38 -37.62
N TRP A 41 13.31 -11.22 -38.61
CA TRP A 41 13.60 -12.64 -38.56
C TRP A 41 14.88 -12.96 -39.32
N VAL A 42 15.83 -13.63 -38.67
CA VAL A 42 17.08 -14.11 -39.27
C VAL A 42 17.00 -15.63 -39.36
N ASN A 43 16.87 -16.18 -40.56
CA ASN A 43 16.85 -17.63 -40.77
C ASN A 43 18.28 -18.15 -40.78
N CYS A 44 18.56 -19.15 -39.96
CA CYS A 44 19.85 -19.80 -39.78
C CYS A 44 19.72 -21.29 -40.06
N LEU A 45 20.64 -21.85 -40.85
CA LEU A 45 20.84 -23.29 -41.00
C LEU A 45 21.97 -23.71 -40.08
N LEU A 46 21.67 -24.50 -39.04
CA LEU A 46 22.61 -24.96 -38.03
C LEU A 46 22.88 -26.46 -38.16
N GLU A 47 24.07 -26.90 -37.77
CA GLU A 47 24.42 -28.33 -37.69
C GLU A 47 24.00 -28.97 -36.37
N LYS A 48 23.94 -28.17 -35.29
CA LYS A 48 23.51 -28.57 -33.95
C LYS A 48 22.61 -27.49 -33.31
N PRO A 49 21.72 -27.86 -32.35
CA PRO A 49 20.92 -26.91 -31.59
C PRO A 49 21.78 -25.88 -30.84
N CYS A 50 21.35 -24.62 -30.83
CA CYS A 50 22.06 -23.52 -30.19
C CYS A 50 21.58 -23.33 -28.74
N PRO A 51 22.44 -23.27 -27.72
CA PRO A 51 22.00 -23.02 -26.34
C PRO A 51 21.13 -21.76 -26.21
N ALA A 52 20.13 -21.79 -25.32
CA ALA A 52 19.18 -20.71 -25.13
C ALA A 52 19.85 -19.38 -24.75
N GLU A 53 20.88 -19.44 -23.91
CA GLU A 53 21.66 -18.28 -23.48
C GLU A 53 22.37 -17.62 -24.67
N LEU A 54 23.00 -18.44 -25.53
CA LEU A 54 23.71 -17.96 -26.70
C LEU A 54 22.75 -17.33 -27.73
N LEU A 55 21.54 -17.90 -27.90
CA LEU A 55 20.50 -17.32 -28.74
C LEU A 55 20.06 -15.94 -28.24
N CYS A 56 19.75 -15.82 -26.94
CA CYS A 56 19.34 -14.56 -26.35
C CYS A 56 20.42 -13.48 -26.48
N GLU A 57 21.69 -13.83 -26.24
CA GLU A 57 22.82 -12.92 -26.39
C GLU A 57 22.95 -12.40 -27.82
N VAL A 58 22.85 -13.29 -28.82
CA VAL A 58 22.98 -12.94 -30.23
C VAL A 58 21.82 -12.05 -30.68
N GLU A 59 20.58 -12.39 -30.31
CA GLU A 59 19.39 -11.59 -30.64
C GLU A 59 19.45 -10.19 -30.03
N GLN A 60 19.80 -10.09 -28.73
CA GLN A 60 19.89 -8.80 -28.04
C GLN A 60 20.98 -7.92 -28.65
N SER A 61 22.11 -8.52 -29.03
CA SER A 61 23.20 -7.80 -29.69
C SER A 61 22.78 -7.28 -31.08
N LEU A 62 21.97 -8.04 -31.82
CA LEU A 62 21.42 -7.62 -33.12
C LEU A 62 20.33 -6.55 -32.98
N GLU A 63 19.48 -6.64 -31.96
CA GLU A 63 18.48 -5.62 -31.63
C GLU A 63 19.15 -4.25 -31.40
N GLN A 64 20.22 -4.23 -30.61
CA GLN A 64 21.01 -3.02 -30.35
C GLN A 64 21.74 -2.50 -31.59
N ALA A 65 22.36 -3.40 -32.38
CA ALA A 65 23.12 -3.00 -33.56
C ALA A 65 22.25 -2.48 -34.71
N LEU A 66 21.01 -2.96 -34.82
CA LEU A 66 20.08 -2.61 -35.89
C LEU A 66 19.06 -1.54 -35.47
N ASP A 67 19.03 -1.14 -34.19
CA ASP A 67 18.04 -0.23 -33.60
C ASP A 67 16.59 -0.66 -33.92
N VAL A 68 16.30 -1.93 -33.62
CA VAL A 68 14.99 -2.54 -33.87
C VAL A 68 14.40 -3.12 -32.59
N ALA A 69 13.07 -3.13 -32.51
CA ALA A 69 12.34 -3.58 -31.33
C ALA A 69 12.57 -5.07 -31.00
N GLU A 70 12.76 -5.90 -32.03
CA GLU A 70 12.92 -7.35 -31.83
C GLU A 70 13.68 -8.01 -33.00
N VAL A 71 14.61 -8.91 -32.66
CA VAL A 71 15.24 -9.83 -33.59
C VAL A 71 14.98 -11.26 -33.14
N ILE A 72 14.56 -12.13 -34.06
CA ILE A 72 14.33 -13.56 -33.81
C ILE A 72 15.21 -14.38 -34.75
N LEU A 73 16.09 -15.21 -34.19
CA LEU A 73 16.89 -16.18 -34.97
C LEU A 73 16.08 -17.46 -35.19
N ARG A 74 15.60 -17.68 -36.42
CA ARG A 74 14.88 -18.91 -36.78
C ARG A 74 15.86 -20.01 -37.15
N GLN A 75 15.84 -21.08 -36.39
CA GLN A 75 16.76 -22.19 -36.53
C GLN A 75 16.18 -23.27 -37.44
N GLN A 76 16.93 -23.63 -38.48
CA GLN A 76 16.70 -24.79 -39.32
C GLN A 76 17.90 -25.71 -39.20
N TYR A 77 17.69 -27.02 -39.23
CA TYR A 77 18.77 -27.98 -39.07
C TYR A 77 19.05 -28.72 -40.38
N GLY A 78 20.32 -28.88 -40.73
CA GLY A 78 20.72 -29.60 -41.95
C GLY A 78 20.34 -31.09 -41.94
N ARG A 79 20.09 -31.66 -40.75
CA ARG A 79 19.47 -32.97 -40.53
C ARG A 79 18.28 -32.78 -39.60
N SER A 80 17.16 -33.46 -39.87
CA SER A 80 16.00 -33.42 -38.96
C SER A 80 16.39 -33.95 -37.58
N LEU A 81 16.10 -33.18 -36.54
CA LEU A 81 16.24 -33.63 -35.15
C LEU A 81 15.36 -34.86 -34.91
N THR A 82 15.82 -35.81 -34.10
CA THR A 82 14.93 -36.87 -33.60
C THR A 82 13.85 -36.26 -32.70
N ALA A 83 12.74 -36.97 -32.51
CA ALA A 83 11.67 -36.55 -31.60
C ALA A 83 12.18 -36.26 -30.17
N GLU A 84 13.11 -37.08 -29.69
CA GLU A 84 13.75 -36.96 -28.39
C GLU A 84 14.63 -35.70 -28.32
N GLN A 85 15.51 -35.50 -29.31
CA GLN A 85 16.36 -34.31 -29.42
C GLN A 85 15.53 -33.02 -29.52
N SER A 86 14.40 -33.05 -30.23
CA SER A 86 13.47 -31.94 -30.33
C SER A 86 12.82 -31.60 -29.00
N SER A 87 12.46 -32.61 -28.20
CA SER A 87 11.79 -32.43 -26.92
C SER A 87 12.76 -31.96 -25.84
N GLU A 88 13.97 -32.54 -25.79
CA GLU A 88 15.06 -32.08 -24.91
C GLU A 88 15.45 -30.64 -25.17
N TYR A 89 15.60 -30.28 -26.45
CA TYR A 89 15.97 -28.94 -26.83
C TYR A 89 14.83 -27.91 -26.58
N ALA A 90 13.57 -28.30 -26.84
CA ALA A 90 12.43 -27.44 -26.53
C ALA A 90 12.31 -27.14 -25.03
N ALA A 91 12.61 -28.12 -24.16
CA ALA A 91 12.67 -27.89 -22.71
C ALA A 91 13.82 -26.95 -22.32
N ALA A 92 14.98 -27.08 -22.96
CA ALA A 92 16.16 -26.23 -22.72
C ALA A 92 15.97 -24.76 -23.18
N LEU A 93 15.06 -24.50 -24.12
CA LEU A 93 14.73 -23.15 -24.63
C LEU A 93 13.83 -22.33 -23.69
N ARG A 94 13.52 -22.81 -22.48
CA ARG A 94 12.70 -22.08 -21.48
C ARG A 94 13.13 -20.62 -21.27
N PRO A 95 14.41 -20.28 -21.04
CA PRO A 95 14.83 -18.88 -20.84
C PRO A 95 14.55 -18.00 -22.05
N TRP A 96 14.76 -18.55 -23.25
CA TRP A 96 14.47 -17.88 -24.52
C TRP A 96 12.96 -17.64 -24.70
N LEU A 97 12.14 -18.66 -24.46
CA LEU A 97 10.68 -18.54 -24.54
C LEU A 97 10.16 -17.44 -23.60
N ILE A 98 10.58 -17.46 -22.33
CA ILE A 98 10.15 -16.48 -21.32
C ILE A 98 10.50 -15.06 -21.78
N ARG A 99 11.72 -14.83 -22.30
CA ARG A 99 12.15 -13.52 -22.81
C ARG A 99 11.23 -12.98 -23.91
N HIS A 100 10.86 -13.80 -24.89
CA HIS A 100 9.98 -13.35 -25.98
C HIS A 100 8.52 -13.20 -25.56
N LEU A 101 8.07 -14.02 -24.60
CA LEU A 101 6.75 -13.83 -24.00
C LEU A 101 6.67 -12.52 -23.22
N TRP A 102 7.71 -12.10 -22.50
CA TRP A 102 7.71 -10.81 -21.80
C TRP A 102 7.48 -9.62 -22.74
N LYS A 103 7.89 -9.73 -24.01
CA LYS A 103 7.68 -8.71 -25.04
C LYS A 103 6.26 -8.70 -25.64
N THR A 104 5.50 -9.80 -25.49
CA THR A 104 4.21 -10.01 -26.19
C THR A 104 3.02 -10.20 -25.24
N ASP A 105 3.22 -10.90 -24.12
CA ASP A 105 2.25 -11.10 -23.04
C ASP A 105 2.97 -11.35 -21.71
N ALA A 106 3.17 -10.27 -20.94
CA ALA A 106 3.86 -10.30 -19.65
C ALA A 106 3.14 -11.17 -18.60
N SER A 107 1.82 -11.33 -18.69
CA SER A 107 1.05 -12.17 -17.77
C SER A 107 1.40 -13.65 -17.99
N GLN A 108 1.40 -14.09 -19.24
CA GLN A 108 1.75 -15.47 -19.59
C GLN A 108 3.24 -15.76 -19.33
N ALA A 109 4.12 -14.78 -19.58
CA ALA A 109 5.54 -14.88 -19.29
C ALA A 109 5.82 -15.12 -17.81
N SER A 110 5.16 -14.35 -16.93
CA SER A 110 5.26 -14.49 -15.47
C SER A 110 4.78 -15.86 -15.00
N MET A 111 3.67 -16.36 -15.54
CA MET A 111 3.13 -17.67 -15.18
C MET A 111 4.05 -18.83 -15.59
N LEU A 112 4.61 -18.79 -16.81
CA LEU A 112 5.53 -19.82 -17.32
C LEU A 112 6.93 -19.71 -16.71
N ALA A 113 7.32 -18.54 -16.20
CA ALA A 113 8.58 -18.36 -15.48
C ALA A 113 8.67 -19.24 -14.23
N HIS A 114 7.53 -19.61 -13.64
CA HIS A 114 7.45 -20.52 -12.50
C HIS A 114 7.24 -22.00 -12.87
N GLY A 115 7.15 -22.33 -14.16
CA GLY A 115 6.92 -23.70 -14.62
C GLY A 115 8.19 -24.54 -14.78
N ASP A 116 8.12 -25.84 -14.49
CA ASP A 116 9.18 -26.80 -14.83
C ASP A 116 8.89 -27.49 -16.16
N PHE A 117 9.87 -27.50 -17.06
CA PHE A 117 9.74 -28.00 -18.43
C PHE A 117 10.50 -29.32 -18.53
N GLN A 118 9.78 -30.42 -18.73
CA GLN A 118 10.38 -31.75 -18.83
C GLN A 118 10.16 -32.36 -20.22
N PRO A 119 11.23 -32.86 -20.88
CA PRO A 119 11.08 -33.57 -22.14
C PRO A 119 10.36 -34.91 -21.93
N ALA A 120 9.49 -35.27 -22.87
CA ALA A 120 8.77 -36.53 -22.96
C ALA A 120 8.74 -37.01 -24.43
N ASP A 121 8.25 -38.23 -24.70
CA ASP A 121 8.26 -38.78 -26.07
C ASP A 121 7.37 -37.94 -27.01
N ARG A 122 8.03 -37.16 -27.89
CA ARG A 122 7.40 -36.19 -28.82
C ARG A 122 6.63 -35.05 -28.15
N SER A 123 6.86 -34.80 -26.86
CA SER A 123 6.17 -33.77 -26.10
C SER A 123 7.04 -33.12 -25.03
N VAL A 124 6.61 -31.97 -24.52
CA VAL A 124 7.19 -31.31 -23.33
C VAL A 124 6.09 -31.14 -22.30
N ASN A 125 6.29 -31.71 -21.12
CA ASN A 125 5.39 -31.54 -19.98
C ASN A 125 5.77 -30.27 -19.23
N ILE A 126 4.79 -29.40 -19.00
CA ILE A 126 4.96 -28.17 -18.23
C ILE A 126 4.21 -28.32 -16.91
N TYR A 127 4.95 -28.35 -15.80
CA TYR A 127 4.41 -28.44 -14.46
C TYR A 127 4.31 -27.04 -13.85
N LEU A 128 3.14 -26.65 -13.35
CA LEU A 128 2.88 -25.30 -12.80
C LEU A 128 2.28 -25.37 -11.38
N PRO A 129 2.52 -24.35 -10.54
CA PRO A 129 1.84 -24.22 -9.24
C PRO A 129 0.32 -23.99 -9.38
N ASP A 130 -0.47 -24.51 -8.42
CA ASP A 130 -1.96 -24.55 -8.44
C ASP A 130 -2.66 -23.19 -8.64
N ALA A 131 -2.05 -22.08 -8.21
CA ALA A 131 -2.58 -20.74 -8.43
C ALA A 131 -2.49 -20.28 -9.91
N CYS A 132 -1.54 -20.82 -10.69
CA CYS A 132 -1.33 -20.50 -12.10
C CYS A 132 -2.17 -21.38 -13.05
N CYS A 133 -2.47 -22.62 -12.67
CA CYS A 133 -3.21 -23.56 -13.52
C CYS A 133 -4.65 -23.11 -13.85
N ARG A 134 -5.28 -22.31 -12.97
CA ARG A 134 -6.67 -21.85 -13.14
C ARG A 134 -6.87 -20.77 -14.20
N SER A 135 -5.79 -20.15 -14.71
CA SER A 135 -5.87 -19.02 -15.67
C SER A 135 -5.17 -19.25 -17.01
N ILE A 136 -4.60 -20.45 -17.28
CA ILE A 136 -4.02 -20.76 -18.60
C ILE A 136 -5.11 -21.29 -19.53
N ALA A 137 -5.51 -20.46 -20.49
CA ALA A 137 -6.42 -20.85 -21.55
C ALA A 137 -5.74 -21.83 -22.53
N ALA A 138 -6.54 -22.67 -23.19
CA ALA A 138 -6.09 -23.51 -24.31
C ALA A 138 -5.41 -22.71 -25.45
N GLU A 139 -5.67 -21.39 -25.51
CA GLU A 139 -5.04 -20.45 -26.44
C GLU A 139 -3.54 -20.26 -26.18
N THR A 140 -3.08 -20.24 -24.92
CA THR A 140 -1.65 -20.13 -24.57
C THR A 140 -0.87 -21.34 -25.07
N MET A 141 -1.43 -22.54 -24.93
CA MET A 141 -0.77 -23.78 -25.39
C MET A 141 -0.64 -23.81 -26.92
N THR A 142 -1.66 -23.33 -27.62
CA THR A 142 -1.66 -23.17 -29.07
C THR A 142 -0.63 -22.11 -29.51
N PHE A 143 -0.46 -21.05 -28.73
CA PHE A 143 0.51 -20.00 -28.97
C PHE A 143 1.96 -20.47 -28.78
N ILE A 144 2.25 -21.20 -27.70
CA ILE A 144 3.57 -21.78 -27.43
C ILE A 144 3.94 -22.78 -28.54
N ASP A 145 3.04 -23.71 -28.89
CA ASP A 145 3.27 -24.67 -29.96
C ASP A 145 3.58 -23.98 -31.30
N ARG A 146 2.85 -22.91 -31.64
CA ARG A 146 3.11 -22.10 -32.83
C ARG A 146 4.49 -21.43 -32.78
N ILE A 147 4.89 -20.84 -31.65
CA ILE A 147 6.19 -20.15 -31.52
C ILE A 147 7.35 -21.13 -31.69
N PHE A 148 7.30 -22.29 -31.05
CA PHE A 148 8.36 -23.29 -31.18
C PHE A 148 8.41 -23.86 -32.60
N HIS A 149 7.26 -24.17 -33.20
CA HIS A 149 7.21 -24.61 -34.58
C HIS A 149 7.78 -23.56 -35.54
N GLU A 150 7.52 -22.27 -35.31
CA GLU A 150 8.11 -21.19 -36.09
C GLU A 150 9.61 -21.03 -35.84
N HIS A 151 10.09 -21.24 -34.61
CA HIS A 151 11.48 -20.98 -34.20
C HIS A 151 12.46 -22.11 -34.52
N ILE A 152 12.09 -23.39 -34.30
CA ILE A 152 12.99 -24.55 -34.49
C ILE A 152 12.53 -25.54 -35.57
N ALA A 153 11.44 -25.22 -36.30
CA ALA A 153 10.85 -26.05 -37.35
C ALA A 153 10.54 -27.50 -36.92
N ALA A 154 10.19 -27.68 -35.63
CA ALA A 154 9.84 -28.96 -35.04
C ALA A 154 8.42 -28.94 -34.45
N LYS A 155 7.75 -30.09 -34.44
CA LYS A 155 6.44 -30.28 -33.80
C LYS A 155 6.66 -30.88 -32.42
N THR A 156 6.41 -30.11 -31.37
CA THR A 156 6.51 -30.57 -29.98
C THR A 156 5.17 -30.32 -29.31
N VAL A 157 4.49 -31.38 -28.86
CA VAL A 157 3.20 -31.23 -28.16
C VAL A 157 3.47 -30.80 -26.72
N PHE A 158 2.78 -29.78 -26.24
CA PHE A 158 2.91 -29.33 -24.86
C PHE A 158 1.74 -29.85 -24.02
N THR A 159 2.04 -30.45 -22.87
CA THR A 159 1.02 -30.97 -21.94
C THR A 159 1.11 -30.24 -20.60
N LEU A 160 -0.02 -29.67 -20.17
CA LEU A 160 -0.17 -29.10 -18.82
C LEU A 160 -0.54 -30.21 -17.85
N CYS A 161 0.27 -30.39 -16.80
CA CYS A 161 -0.01 -31.36 -15.75
C CYS A 161 -0.61 -30.63 -14.53
N SER A 162 -1.89 -30.88 -14.24
CA SER A 162 -2.65 -30.19 -13.18
C SER A 162 -3.20 -31.12 -12.09
N SER A 163 -2.91 -32.42 -12.12
CA SER A 163 -3.45 -33.34 -11.12
C SER A 163 -2.67 -33.26 -9.79
N LEU A 164 -3.38 -33.43 -8.68
CA LEU A 164 -2.80 -33.43 -7.33
C LEU A 164 -1.75 -34.55 -7.18
N ASP A 165 -1.95 -35.68 -7.85
CA ASP A 165 -1.06 -36.84 -7.83
C ASP A 165 0.26 -36.55 -8.59
N ASP A 166 0.19 -35.86 -9.72
CA ASP A 166 1.38 -35.42 -10.50
C ASP A 166 2.23 -34.40 -9.71
N LEU A 167 1.58 -33.54 -8.92
CA LEU A 167 2.21 -32.54 -8.06
C LEU A 167 2.93 -33.18 -6.86
N VAL A 168 2.34 -34.24 -6.29
CA VAL A 168 2.97 -35.04 -5.22
C VAL A 168 4.17 -35.80 -5.76
N GLU A 169 4.06 -36.40 -6.94
CA GLU A 169 5.17 -37.10 -7.59
C GLU A 169 6.28 -36.14 -8.05
N TYR A 170 5.93 -34.95 -8.55
CA TYR A 170 6.87 -33.87 -8.86
C TYR A 170 7.64 -33.42 -7.62
N THR A 171 6.94 -33.09 -6.53
CA THR A 171 7.57 -32.66 -5.26
C THR A 171 8.51 -33.75 -4.72
N ARG A 172 8.13 -35.01 -4.90
CA ARG A 172 8.94 -36.17 -4.53
C ARG A 172 10.18 -36.31 -5.42
N LYS A 173 10.04 -36.22 -6.75
CA LYS A 173 11.15 -36.30 -7.72
C LYS A 173 12.12 -35.13 -7.59
N MET A 174 11.65 -33.92 -7.30
CA MET A 174 12.47 -32.74 -6.99
C MET A 174 13.32 -32.97 -5.73
N ASN A 175 12.68 -33.44 -4.65
CA ASN A 175 13.38 -33.77 -3.41
C ASN A 175 14.37 -34.94 -3.59
N ASP A 176 14.01 -35.95 -4.39
CA ASP A 176 14.87 -37.10 -4.68
C ASP A 176 16.04 -36.71 -5.59
N ARG A 177 15.85 -35.82 -6.57
CA ARG A 177 16.91 -35.26 -7.42
C ARG A 177 17.87 -34.38 -6.62
N HIS A 178 17.36 -33.49 -5.76
CA HIS A 178 18.19 -32.70 -4.84
C HIS A 178 18.98 -33.61 -3.89
N ARG A 179 18.39 -34.72 -3.43
CA ARG A 179 19.09 -35.74 -2.65
C ARG A 179 20.11 -36.51 -3.47
N LEU A 180 19.83 -36.85 -4.73
CA LEU A 180 20.75 -37.59 -5.59
C LEU A 180 21.95 -36.74 -6.00
N GLU A 181 21.73 -35.47 -6.32
CA GLU A 181 22.77 -34.48 -6.63
C GLU A 181 23.64 -34.19 -5.39
N ALA A 182 23.03 -34.07 -4.21
CA ALA A 182 23.76 -33.96 -2.94
C ALA A 182 24.58 -35.23 -2.62
N ASN A 183 24.02 -36.42 -2.89
CA ASN A 183 24.69 -37.70 -2.65
C ASN A 183 25.80 -38.00 -3.68
N GLN A 184 25.63 -37.61 -4.95
CA GLN A 184 26.66 -37.71 -5.98
C GLN A 184 27.80 -36.72 -5.72
N ALA A 185 27.51 -35.51 -5.25
CA ALA A 185 28.51 -34.55 -4.80
C ALA A 185 29.32 -35.10 -3.60
N MET A 186 28.67 -35.77 -2.65
CA MET A 186 29.32 -36.47 -1.53
C MET A 186 30.14 -37.70 -1.97
N ALA A 187 29.64 -38.50 -2.92
CA ALA A 187 30.34 -39.69 -3.41
C ALA A 187 31.60 -39.34 -4.22
N CYS A 188 31.54 -38.30 -5.06
CA CYS A 188 32.71 -37.75 -5.77
C CYS A 188 33.77 -37.20 -4.80
N ALA A 189 33.37 -36.58 -3.69
CA ALA A 189 34.29 -36.10 -2.66
C ALA A 189 35.01 -37.24 -1.90
N THR A 190 34.42 -38.44 -1.86
CA THR A 190 34.95 -39.58 -1.11
C THR A 190 35.95 -40.42 -1.91
N LEU A 191 35.88 -40.40 -3.25
CA LEU A 191 36.74 -41.20 -4.14
C LEU A 191 38.11 -40.55 -4.44
N VAL A 192 38.27 -39.24 -4.23
CA VAL A 192 39.52 -38.51 -4.54
C VAL A 192 40.59 -38.68 -3.45
N ASN A 193 40.26 -39.19 -2.26
CA ASN A 193 41.16 -39.16 -1.10
C ASN A 193 41.89 -40.48 -0.77
N ARG A 194 42.11 -41.35 -1.76
CA ARG A 194 42.88 -42.60 -1.60
C ARG A 194 44.11 -42.67 -2.50
N SER A 195 45.15 -41.90 -2.16
CA SER A 195 46.53 -42.18 -2.60
C SER A 195 47.60 -41.45 -1.76
N SER A 196 48.19 -42.23 -0.82
CA SER A 196 49.59 -42.23 -0.31
C SER A 196 50.21 -40.99 0.41
N PRO A 197 51.35 -41.13 1.14
CA PRO A 197 51.84 -42.25 1.96
C PRO A 197 52.26 -41.83 3.41
N SER A 198 52.50 -42.87 4.23
CA SER A 198 52.94 -42.92 5.63
C SER A 198 54.10 -42.00 6.05
N LYS A 199 54.00 -41.39 7.24
CA LYS A 199 55.16 -40.93 8.05
C LYS A 199 55.12 -41.49 9.49
N LYS A 200 56.32 -41.87 9.94
CA LYS A 200 56.75 -42.61 11.14
C LYS A 200 56.54 -41.85 12.48
N PRO A 201 56.68 -42.53 13.64
CA PRO A 201 56.03 -42.13 14.90
C PRO A 201 56.81 -41.13 15.75
N ALA A 202 56.05 -40.50 16.65
CA ALA A 202 56.41 -39.46 17.60
C ALA A 202 57.53 -39.80 18.60
N PRO A 203 58.10 -38.77 19.26
CA PRO A 203 58.59 -38.90 20.62
C PRO A 203 57.76 -38.10 21.64
N GLN A 204 57.74 -38.68 22.83
CA GLN A 204 56.96 -38.40 24.02
C GLN A 204 57.29 -37.08 24.75
N ASN A 205 56.23 -36.58 25.43
CA ASN A 205 56.20 -35.92 26.74
C ASN A 205 57.39 -35.06 27.19
N LYS A 206 57.11 -33.76 27.41
CA LYS A 206 57.54 -33.06 28.63
C LYS A 206 56.42 -32.17 29.18
N LYS A 207 56.12 -32.39 30.46
CA LYS A 207 55.24 -31.58 31.31
C LYS A 207 55.76 -30.15 31.48
N MET A 208 54.82 -29.30 31.92
CA MET A 208 54.97 -28.05 32.67
C MET A 208 54.96 -26.75 31.87
N ARG A 209 53.87 -25.99 32.00
CA ARG A 209 53.79 -24.85 32.96
C ARG A 209 52.48 -24.11 32.71
N THR A 210 51.71 -23.90 33.77
CA THR A 210 50.65 -22.89 33.84
C THR A 210 51.23 -21.50 33.55
N PRO A 211 50.74 -20.75 32.56
CA PRO A 211 51.01 -19.32 32.45
C PRO A 211 49.90 -18.53 33.15
N ARG A 212 50.36 -17.74 34.11
CA ARG A 212 49.77 -16.50 34.67
C ARG A 212 48.55 -15.94 33.93
N ARG A 213 47.46 -15.74 34.67
CA ARG A 213 46.36 -14.83 34.31
C ARG A 213 46.94 -13.45 33.98
N GLN A 214 46.72 -13.01 32.73
CA GLN A 214 46.87 -11.63 32.30
C GLN A 214 45.61 -10.82 32.69
N PRO A 215 45.69 -9.47 32.70
CA PRO A 215 44.62 -8.60 33.18
C PRO A 215 43.37 -8.79 32.31
N LYS A 216 42.19 -8.80 32.93
CA LYS A 216 40.91 -8.80 32.21
C LYS A 216 40.84 -7.54 31.35
N THR A 217 40.90 -7.70 30.03
CA THR A 217 40.43 -6.70 29.08
C THR A 217 38.94 -6.48 29.32
N GLU A 218 38.54 -5.24 29.59
CA GLU A 218 37.16 -4.85 29.83
C GLU A 218 36.29 -5.21 28.61
N GLY A 219 35.14 -5.86 28.84
CA GLY A 219 34.18 -6.22 27.78
C GLY A 219 34.57 -7.42 26.89
N LEU A 220 35.64 -8.16 27.20
CA LEU A 220 35.97 -9.40 26.48
C LEU A 220 34.92 -10.49 26.75
N ILE A 221 34.26 -10.96 25.70
CA ILE A 221 33.24 -12.02 25.79
C ILE A 221 33.91 -13.39 25.58
N TRP A 222 34.75 -13.53 24.55
CA TRP A 222 35.37 -14.80 24.21
C TRP A 222 36.70 -14.63 23.44
N GLY A 223 37.61 -15.60 23.58
CA GLY A 223 38.86 -15.65 22.80
C GLY A 223 39.92 -14.60 23.20
N LYS A 224 40.69 -14.10 22.22
CA LYS A 224 41.72 -13.07 22.44
C LYS A 224 41.60 -11.94 21.42
N MET A 225 41.70 -10.71 21.92
CA MET A 225 41.72 -9.50 21.09
C MET A 225 43.15 -9.04 20.83
N HIS A 226 43.46 -8.67 19.58
CA HIS A 226 44.72 -8.05 19.19
C HIS A 226 44.55 -6.53 19.29
N SER A 227 44.99 -5.93 20.41
CA SER A 227 44.78 -4.51 20.73
C SER A 227 45.49 -3.52 19.81
N GLU A 228 46.42 -3.98 18.96
CA GLU A 228 47.19 -3.13 18.05
C GLU A 228 46.54 -2.99 16.66
N LEU A 229 45.56 -3.85 16.34
CA LEU A 229 44.83 -3.78 15.07
C LEU A 229 43.75 -2.69 15.13
N LYS A 230 43.57 -1.98 14.01
CA LYS A 230 42.49 -0.99 13.84
C LYS A 230 41.28 -1.64 13.16
N PRO A 231 40.05 -1.18 13.47
CA PRO A 231 38.86 -1.63 12.77
C PRO A 231 39.00 -1.43 11.26
N THR A 232 38.75 -2.49 10.50
CA THR A 232 38.84 -2.51 9.03
C THR A 232 37.42 -2.53 8.45
N PRO A 233 37.09 -1.66 7.47
CA PRO A 233 35.80 -1.69 6.79
C PRO A 233 35.56 -3.04 6.11
N ILE A 234 34.37 -3.59 6.23
CA ILE A 234 34.02 -4.91 5.67
C ILE A 234 34.06 -4.86 4.13
N SER A 235 33.73 -3.70 3.55
CA SER A 235 33.79 -3.44 2.11
C SER A 235 35.18 -3.58 1.48
N GLY A 236 36.25 -3.46 2.28
CA GLY A 236 37.63 -3.56 1.82
C GLY A 236 38.26 -4.95 1.95
N LEU A 237 37.51 -5.96 2.35
CA LEU A 237 38.05 -7.30 2.63
C LEU A 237 38.32 -8.10 1.34
N SER A 238 39.39 -8.89 1.38
CA SER A 238 39.79 -9.83 0.33
C SER A 238 40.33 -11.12 0.95
N SER A 239 40.61 -12.13 0.12
CA SER A 239 41.25 -13.37 0.55
C SER A 239 42.67 -13.17 1.10
N GLU A 240 43.29 -12.01 0.86
CA GLU A 240 44.62 -11.65 1.35
C GLU A 240 44.58 -10.82 2.65
N SER A 241 43.39 -10.42 3.13
CA SER A 241 43.25 -9.59 4.33
C SER A 241 43.80 -10.24 5.60
N GLY A 242 43.90 -11.58 5.64
CA GLY A 242 44.50 -12.30 6.76
C GLY A 242 43.80 -12.02 8.08
N LEU A 243 44.55 -11.59 9.10
CA LEU A 243 44.02 -11.28 10.42
C LEU A 243 43.56 -9.82 10.49
N VAL A 244 42.26 -9.61 10.75
CA VAL A 244 41.63 -8.29 10.80
C VAL A 244 40.83 -8.10 12.08
N LEU A 245 40.61 -6.83 12.42
CA LEU A 245 39.65 -6.41 13.42
C LEU A 245 38.42 -5.84 12.72
N LEU A 246 37.24 -6.40 12.98
CA LEU A 246 35.96 -5.94 12.40
C LEU A 246 35.04 -5.47 13.51
N GLU A 247 34.19 -4.50 13.20
CA GLU A 247 33.11 -4.04 14.06
C GLU A 247 31.82 -4.00 13.26
N GLY A 248 30.72 -4.43 13.88
CA GLY A 248 29.44 -4.42 13.20
C GLY A 248 28.29 -4.95 14.02
N LYS A 249 27.10 -4.83 13.44
CA LYS A 249 25.86 -5.41 13.95
C LYS A 249 25.78 -6.89 13.57
N VAL A 250 25.43 -7.72 14.54
CA VAL A 250 25.14 -9.14 14.33
C VAL A 250 23.74 -9.31 13.73
N PHE A 251 23.64 -10.18 12.72
CA PHE A 251 22.36 -10.64 12.14
C PHE A 251 22.47 -12.11 11.72
N ASP A 252 21.35 -12.74 11.35
CA ASP A 252 21.29 -14.12 10.84
C ASP A 252 22.08 -15.15 11.68
N PHE A 253 21.69 -15.29 12.94
CA PHE A 253 22.39 -16.11 13.93
C PHE A 253 21.89 -17.56 13.96
N GLU A 254 22.80 -18.53 13.85
CA GLU A 254 22.55 -19.97 13.97
C GLU A 254 23.55 -20.60 14.96
N SER A 255 23.07 -21.50 15.82
CA SER A 255 23.93 -22.28 16.73
C SER A 255 23.56 -23.76 16.73
N ARG A 256 24.56 -24.61 16.53
CA ARG A 256 24.39 -26.07 16.50
C ARG A 256 25.55 -26.80 17.15
N VAL A 257 25.23 -27.90 17.85
CA VAL A 257 26.24 -28.83 18.37
C VAL A 257 26.78 -29.66 17.21
N VAL A 258 28.11 -29.76 17.09
CA VAL A 258 28.76 -30.57 16.05
C VAL A 258 28.48 -32.05 16.34
N SER A 259 28.38 -32.89 15.30
CA SER A 259 28.05 -34.32 15.41
C SER A 259 28.93 -35.13 16.38
N SER A 260 30.15 -34.67 16.67
CA SER A 260 31.05 -35.28 17.67
C SER A 260 30.68 -34.96 19.12
N GLY A 261 29.75 -34.03 19.38
CA GLY A 261 29.37 -33.53 20.71
C GLY A 261 30.43 -32.69 21.43
N THR A 262 31.64 -32.57 20.86
CA THR A 262 32.81 -31.95 21.51
C THR A 262 32.92 -30.44 21.33
N ARG A 263 32.16 -29.86 20.38
CA ARG A 263 32.17 -28.43 20.07
C ARG A 263 30.78 -27.95 19.64
N VAL A 264 30.55 -26.66 19.83
CA VAL A 264 29.39 -25.94 19.29
C VAL A 264 29.90 -25.03 18.16
N LEU A 265 29.20 -25.05 17.03
CA LEU A 265 29.41 -24.13 15.91
C LEU A 265 28.35 -23.04 16.00
N ILE A 266 28.81 -21.79 16.12
CA ILE A 266 28.00 -20.60 15.95
C ILE A 266 28.33 -19.98 14.60
N LYS A 267 27.28 -19.64 13.84
CA LYS A 267 27.34 -18.87 12.61
C LYS A 267 26.53 -17.59 12.79
N PHE A 268 27.01 -16.49 12.26
CA PHE A 268 26.25 -15.24 12.20
C PHE A 268 26.77 -14.34 11.08
N GLY A 269 25.93 -13.46 10.56
CA GLY A 269 26.34 -12.34 9.73
C GLY A 269 26.82 -11.16 10.58
N LEU A 270 27.84 -10.45 10.11
CA LEU A 270 28.29 -9.19 10.68
C LEU A 270 28.21 -8.10 9.61
N THR A 271 27.57 -6.96 9.90
CA THR A 271 27.48 -5.81 8.99
C THR A 271 27.94 -4.52 9.63
N ASP A 272 28.69 -3.71 8.89
CA ASP A 272 29.04 -2.32 9.23
C ASP A 272 28.13 -1.30 8.52
N TYR A 273 27.02 -1.79 7.94
CA TYR A 273 26.09 -1.10 7.02
C TYR A 273 26.66 -0.70 5.66
N GLN A 274 27.95 -0.88 5.42
CA GLN A 274 28.55 -0.72 4.08
C GLN A 274 28.66 -2.06 3.35
N ASN A 275 28.97 -3.14 4.09
CA ASN A 275 28.97 -4.49 3.58
C ASN A 275 28.65 -5.49 4.72
N SER A 276 28.62 -6.78 4.42
CA SER A 276 28.40 -7.86 5.37
C SER A 276 29.36 -9.01 5.14
N ILE A 277 29.70 -9.75 6.20
CA ILE A 277 30.51 -10.97 6.09
C ILE A 277 29.96 -12.08 7.00
N GLY A 278 29.97 -13.31 6.48
CA GLY A 278 29.63 -14.50 7.25
C GLY A 278 30.73 -14.83 8.26
N CYS A 279 30.36 -14.93 9.53
CA CYS A 279 31.25 -15.25 10.64
C CYS A 279 31.03 -16.67 11.14
N ILE A 280 32.12 -17.36 11.45
CA ILE A 280 32.08 -18.69 12.08
C ILE A 280 32.90 -18.73 13.36
N LEU A 281 32.34 -19.39 14.37
CA LEU A 281 32.94 -19.52 15.69
C LEU A 281 32.78 -20.96 16.20
N PHE A 282 33.90 -21.58 16.60
CA PHE A 282 33.90 -22.90 17.24
C PHE A 282 34.25 -22.78 18.71
N LEU A 283 33.32 -23.16 19.57
CA LEU A 283 33.43 -23.04 21.03
C LEU A 283 33.24 -24.40 21.71
N LYS A 284 33.65 -24.47 22.98
CA LYS A 284 33.31 -25.61 23.85
C LYS A 284 31.84 -25.48 24.28
N PRO A 285 31.13 -26.59 24.55
CA PRO A 285 29.73 -26.53 25.00
C PRO A 285 29.51 -25.65 26.24
N GLU A 286 30.49 -25.57 27.14
CA GLU A 286 30.46 -24.76 28.37
C GLU A 286 30.44 -23.25 28.10
N ASP A 287 31.00 -22.79 26.98
CA ASP A 287 31.08 -21.36 26.63
C ASP A 287 29.86 -20.88 25.81
N ARG A 288 28.93 -21.79 25.46
CA ARG A 288 27.82 -21.53 24.54
C ARG A 288 26.93 -20.40 25.04
N GLU A 289 26.29 -20.61 26.18
CA GLU A 289 25.25 -19.72 26.71
C GLU A 289 25.75 -18.27 26.84
N ALA A 290 26.94 -18.09 27.41
CA ALA A 290 27.57 -16.78 27.58
C ALA A 290 27.85 -16.05 26.24
N VAL A 291 28.17 -16.78 25.18
CA VAL A 291 28.42 -16.19 23.86
C VAL A 291 27.11 -15.88 23.15
N GLU A 292 26.12 -16.80 23.19
CA GLU A 292 24.83 -16.61 22.51
C GLU A 292 24.10 -15.37 23.06
N GLU A 293 24.03 -15.23 24.39
CA GLU A 293 23.38 -14.08 25.05
C GLU A 293 23.99 -12.73 24.65
N ASN A 294 25.28 -12.69 24.32
CA ASN A 294 25.98 -11.46 23.95
C ASN A 294 26.03 -11.20 22.44
N LEU A 295 25.48 -12.10 21.62
CA LEU A 295 25.41 -11.94 20.15
C LEU A 295 24.03 -11.47 19.66
N VAL A 296 22.95 -11.73 20.41
CA VAL A 296 21.59 -11.36 19.99
C VAL A 296 21.45 -9.83 19.91
N ASP A 297 21.17 -9.33 18.70
CA ASP A 297 20.99 -7.91 18.37
C ASP A 297 22.14 -7.00 18.88
N ALA A 298 23.35 -7.55 18.93
CA ALA A 298 24.51 -6.87 19.50
C ALA A 298 25.35 -6.16 18.43
N TRP A 299 25.94 -5.03 18.83
CA TRP A 299 27.10 -4.47 18.15
C TRP A 299 28.36 -5.06 18.78
N ILE A 300 29.20 -5.69 17.97
CA ILE A 300 30.37 -6.42 18.45
C ILE A 300 31.62 -6.00 17.72
N ARG A 301 32.74 -6.17 18.41
CA ARG A 301 34.08 -6.11 17.84
C ARG A 301 34.65 -7.52 17.80
N ILE A 302 35.05 -7.96 16.62
CA ILE A 302 35.62 -9.29 16.41
C ILE A 302 37.04 -9.18 15.88
N ASN A 303 37.85 -10.12 16.34
CA ASN A 303 39.16 -10.38 15.79
C ASN A 303 39.02 -11.64 14.96
N ALA A 304 39.20 -11.53 13.64
CA ALA A 304 38.86 -12.61 12.72
C ALA A 304 39.97 -12.84 11.69
N GLU A 305 40.15 -14.10 11.33
CA GLU A 305 40.96 -14.48 10.18
C GLU A 305 40.04 -14.62 8.97
N ILE A 306 40.30 -13.84 7.93
CA ILE A 306 39.54 -13.87 6.67
C ILE A 306 40.12 -14.94 5.78
N SER A 307 39.26 -15.83 5.30
CA SER A 307 39.64 -16.87 4.34
C SER A 307 38.49 -17.12 3.37
N PHE A 308 38.82 -17.55 2.15
CA PHE A 308 37.81 -17.98 1.19
C PHE A 308 37.42 -19.43 1.47
N ASP A 309 36.17 -19.68 1.83
CA ASP A 309 35.65 -21.03 2.04
C ASP A 309 35.22 -21.61 0.69
N SER A 310 36.14 -22.32 0.03
CA SER A 310 35.89 -22.95 -1.27
C SER A 310 34.98 -24.19 -1.20
N GLN A 311 34.73 -24.75 -0.01
CA GLN A 311 34.07 -26.04 0.15
C GLN A 311 32.58 -25.92 0.45
N PHE A 312 32.18 -24.93 1.26
CA PHE A 312 30.78 -24.80 1.68
C PHE A 312 30.18 -23.46 1.26
N ALA A 313 30.69 -22.34 1.78
CA ALA A 313 30.10 -21.04 1.51
C ALA A 313 30.36 -20.52 0.09
N LYS A 314 31.48 -20.93 -0.53
CA LYS A 314 32.00 -20.39 -1.80
C LYS A 314 32.16 -18.86 -1.77
N ASP A 315 32.48 -18.32 -0.60
CA ASP A 315 32.59 -16.89 -0.34
C ASP A 315 33.65 -16.62 0.75
N LEU A 316 33.99 -15.34 0.97
CA LEU A 316 34.81 -14.90 2.08
C LEU A 316 34.10 -15.17 3.41
N GLN A 317 34.84 -15.74 4.35
CA GLN A 317 34.34 -16.09 5.67
C GLN A 317 35.31 -15.60 6.75
N ALA A 318 34.74 -14.98 7.78
CA ALA A 318 35.45 -14.51 8.95
C ALA A 318 35.48 -15.60 10.03
N ARG A 319 36.65 -16.22 10.25
CA ARG A 319 36.85 -17.15 11.37
C ARG A 319 37.15 -16.36 12.63
N VAL A 320 36.21 -16.34 13.57
CA VAL A 320 36.30 -15.56 14.80
C VAL A 320 37.32 -16.18 15.76
N LEU A 321 38.31 -15.37 16.17
CA LEU A 321 39.38 -15.71 17.13
C LEU A 321 39.22 -14.98 18.48
N GLY A 322 38.48 -13.88 18.46
CA GLY A 322 38.15 -13.09 19.64
C GLY A 322 36.85 -12.31 19.43
N LEU A 323 36.07 -12.19 20.50
CA LEU A 323 34.79 -11.51 20.56
C LEU A 323 34.80 -10.55 21.75
N GLN A 324 34.52 -9.28 21.48
CA GLN A 324 34.42 -8.23 22.49
C GLN A 324 33.14 -7.44 22.25
N ARG A 325 32.49 -7.04 23.34
CA ARG A 325 31.37 -6.09 23.24
C ARG A 325 31.90 -4.76 22.69
N ALA A 326 31.20 -4.20 21.72
CA ALA A 326 31.49 -2.88 21.21
C ALA A 326 30.26 -2.00 21.39
N GLU A 327 30.49 -0.68 21.44
CA GLU A 327 29.37 0.25 21.35
C GLU A 327 29.05 0.48 19.87
N PRO A 328 27.76 0.55 19.52
CA PRO A 328 27.37 0.96 18.18
C PRO A 328 27.86 2.39 17.89
N PRO A 329 28.00 2.78 16.62
CA PRO A 329 28.19 4.18 16.26
C PRO A 329 27.14 5.04 16.96
N PRO A 330 27.52 6.24 17.45
CA PRO A 330 26.57 7.11 18.13
C PRO A 330 25.38 7.35 17.18
N PRO A 331 24.13 7.18 17.66
CA PRO A 331 22.98 7.45 16.82
C PRO A 331 23.00 8.91 16.40
N ARG A 332 22.43 9.21 15.22
CA ARG A 332 22.17 10.60 14.82
C ARG A 332 21.39 11.29 15.93
N GLN A 333 21.78 12.52 16.26
CA GLN A 333 21.15 13.30 17.31
C GLN A 333 20.60 14.59 16.72
N ASP A 334 19.41 14.96 17.16
CA ASP A 334 18.85 16.27 16.92
C ASP A 334 19.15 17.13 18.16
N THR A 335 20.00 18.14 18.00
CA THR A 335 20.49 19.03 19.06
C THR A 335 19.78 20.37 19.10
N ALA A 336 18.96 20.69 18.09
CA ALA A 336 18.19 21.92 18.02
C ALA A 336 17.28 22.10 19.24
N VAL A 337 17.13 23.35 19.70
CA VAL A 337 16.26 23.69 20.84
C VAL A 337 14.78 23.58 20.44
N HIS A 338 14.43 24.11 19.27
CA HIS A 338 13.10 23.99 18.69
C HIS A 338 13.13 22.92 17.62
N LYS A 339 12.29 21.90 17.78
CA LYS A 339 12.29 20.71 16.92
C LYS A 339 11.40 20.93 15.71
N ARG A 340 11.86 20.46 14.55
CA ARG A 340 11.03 20.40 13.34
C ARG A 340 9.97 19.32 13.43
N ILE A 341 9.05 19.35 12.47
CA ILE A 341 8.02 18.34 12.24
C ILE A 341 8.13 17.89 10.79
N GLU A 342 8.25 16.58 10.57
CA GLU A 342 8.17 16.04 9.22
C GLU A 342 6.72 15.92 8.77
N LEU A 343 6.38 16.54 7.63
CA LEU A 343 5.03 16.58 7.08
C LEU A 343 4.87 15.73 5.81
N HIS A 344 5.96 15.13 5.30
CA HIS A 344 5.97 14.31 4.09
C HIS A 344 6.87 13.09 4.28
N ALA A 345 6.27 11.93 4.53
CA ALA A 345 7.00 10.69 4.77
C ALA A 345 6.25 9.45 4.28
N HIS A 346 7.00 8.57 3.66
CA HIS A 346 6.57 7.32 3.06
C HIS A 346 7.07 6.14 3.88
N THR A 347 6.21 5.15 4.07
CA THR A 347 6.52 3.88 4.69
C THR A 347 6.64 2.78 3.62
N LYS A 348 6.99 1.56 4.02
CA LYS A 348 6.94 0.37 3.15
C LYS A 348 5.59 0.15 2.45
N MET A 349 4.52 0.79 2.90
CA MET A 349 3.20 0.74 2.24
C MET A 349 3.15 1.57 0.95
N SER A 350 4.08 2.51 0.74
CA SER A 350 4.37 3.08 -0.58
C SER A 350 5.05 2.02 -1.45
N ALA A 351 4.22 1.20 -2.10
CA ALA A 351 4.64 -0.04 -2.75
C ALA A 351 5.75 0.16 -3.79
N LYS A 352 6.83 -0.62 -3.63
CA LYS A 352 8.05 -0.60 -4.46
C LYS A 352 8.76 0.77 -4.49
N ASP A 353 8.60 1.59 -3.45
CA ASP A 353 9.26 2.89 -3.40
C ASP A 353 10.03 3.12 -2.10
N SER A 354 9.32 3.13 -0.97
CA SER A 354 9.92 3.35 0.34
C SER A 354 10.29 2.03 1.02
N VAL A 355 11.38 2.07 1.80
CA VAL A 355 11.86 0.96 2.63
C VAL A 355 11.72 1.26 4.13
N ALA A 356 11.23 2.46 4.50
CA ALA A 356 11.06 2.87 5.88
C ALA A 356 9.95 2.05 6.56
N ASP A 357 10.30 1.35 7.63
CA ASP A 357 9.32 0.68 8.47
C ASP A 357 8.46 1.71 9.21
N ALA A 358 7.13 1.56 9.16
CA ALA A 358 6.21 2.51 9.76
C ALA A 358 6.45 2.69 11.26
N THR A 359 6.71 1.59 11.98
CA THR A 359 6.94 1.62 13.43
C THR A 359 8.29 2.27 13.76
N ASP A 360 9.34 1.92 13.03
CA ASP A 360 10.68 2.45 13.31
C ASP A 360 10.83 3.91 12.89
N LEU A 361 10.09 4.36 11.87
CA LEU A 361 10.04 5.76 11.48
C LEU A 361 9.46 6.64 12.61
N VAL A 362 8.37 6.19 13.24
CA VAL A 362 7.77 6.88 14.41
C VAL A 362 8.75 6.91 15.59
N LYS A 363 9.42 5.78 15.88
CA LYS A 363 10.44 5.73 16.93
C LYS A 363 11.63 6.66 16.64
N ALA A 364 12.06 6.75 15.39
CA ALA A 364 13.17 7.62 14.99
C ALA A 364 12.81 9.10 15.17
N ALA A 365 11.62 9.52 14.73
CA ALA A 365 11.14 10.89 14.94
C ALA A 365 11.02 11.24 16.43
N ALA A 366 10.49 10.31 17.25
CA ALA A 366 10.43 10.49 18.70
C ALA A 366 11.82 10.54 19.36
N ALA A 367 12.78 9.74 18.89
CA ALA A 367 14.17 9.78 19.36
C ALA A 367 14.87 11.11 19.03
N PHE A 368 14.50 11.78 17.93
CA PHE A 368 14.92 13.15 17.62
C PHE A 368 14.17 14.22 18.43
N GLY A 369 13.16 13.82 19.21
CA GLY A 369 12.33 14.73 20.00
C GLY A 369 11.33 15.53 19.17
N GLN A 370 11.03 15.11 17.93
CA GLN A 370 10.03 15.77 17.11
C GLN A 370 8.65 15.65 17.77
N PRO A 371 7.87 16.74 17.87
CA PRO A 371 6.58 16.72 18.57
C PRO A 371 5.48 16.02 17.76
N ALA A 372 5.62 15.97 16.43
CA ALA A 372 4.71 15.30 15.54
C ALA A 372 5.42 14.71 14.32
N LEU A 373 4.75 13.77 13.65
CA LEU A 373 5.17 13.15 12.39
C LEU A 373 3.95 12.88 11.51
N ALA A 374 4.01 13.30 10.24
CA ALA A 374 3.01 12.92 9.25
C ALA A 374 3.38 11.65 8.49
N ILE A 375 2.37 10.88 8.08
CA ILE A 375 2.50 9.70 7.24
C ILE A 375 1.68 9.90 5.99
N THR A 376 2.33 9.91 4.83
CA THR A 376 1.77 10.36 3.55
C THR A 376 2.09 9.38 2.43
N ASP A 377 1.80 8.09 2.64
CA ASP A 377 2.07 7.06 1.65
C ASP A 377 1.41 7.32 0.28
N HIS A 378 2.03 6.80 -0.79
CA HIS A 378 1.55 6.97 -2.16
C HIS A 378 0.21 6.28 -2.41
N GLY A 379 -0.86 7.06 -2.51
CA GLY A 379 -2.19 6.58 -2.86
C GLY A 379 -2.89 5.75 -1.78
N VAL A 380 -2.19 5.35 -0.69
CA VAL A 380 -2.70 4.41 0.32
C VAL A 380 -2.50 4.93 1.74
N VAL A 381 -3.19 4.31 2.69
CA VAL A 381 -3.17 4.65 4.14
C VAL A 381 -2.96 3.42 5.02
N GLN A 382 -2.33 2.39 4.45
CA GLN A 382 -2.25 1.06 5.06
C GLN A 382 -1.35 1.03 6.30
N ALA A 383 -0.44 2.00 6.46
CA ALA A 383 0.45 2.10 7.61
C ALA A 383 -0.24 2.65 8.88
N PHE A 384 -1.47 3.17 8.76
CA PHE A 384 -2.16 3.84 9.87
C PHE A 384 -2.28 2.99 11.15
N PRO A 385 -2.58 1.67 11.10
CA PRO A 385 -2.60 0.83 12.29
C PRO A 385 -1.25 0.73 12.98
N ASP A 386 -0.18 0.51 12.23
CA ASP A 386 1.16 0.30 12.78
C ASP A 386 1.68 1.59 13.44
N VAL A 387 1.49 2.75 12.80
CA VAL A 387 1.93 4.04 13.36
C VAL A 387 1.11 4.44 14.58
N ALA A 388 -0.20 4.13 14.61
CA ALA A 388 -1.05 4.37 15.78
C ALA A 388 -0.62 3.51 16.97
N ALA A 389 -0.32 2.23 16.72
CA ALA A 389 0.20 1.32 17.75
C ALA A 389 1.58 1.79 18.27
N ALA A 390 2.49 2.17 17.37
CA ALA A 390 3.82 2.66 17.74
C ALA A 390 3.74 3.94 18.59
N ALA A 391 2.88 4.90 18.22
CA ALA A 391 2.68 6.13 18.97
C ALA A 391 2.07 5.88 20.36
N ALA A 392 1.10 4.95 20.46
CA ALA A 392 0.52 4.55 21.74
C ALA A 392 1.55 3.88 22.66
N ASP A 393 2.39 2.99 22.13
CA ASP A 393 3.47 2.33 22.86
C ASP A 393 4.51 3.34 23.39
N LEU A 394 4.84 4.36 22.59
CA LEU A 394 5.76 5.42 22.99
C LEU A 394 5.15 6.34 24.05
N ALA A 395 3.86 6.70 23.91
CA ALA A 395 3.14 7.45 24.91
C ALA A 395 3.10 6.72 26.26
N ALA A 396 2.89 5.39 26.27
CA ALA A 396 2.95 4.56 27.47
C ALA A 396 4.35 4.55 28.14
N LYS A 397 5.40 4.81 27.36
CA LYS A 397 6.79 4.94 27.83
C LYS A 397 7.19 6.38 28.20
N GLY A 398 6.25 7.33 28.16
CA GLY A 398 6.50 8.74 28.49
C GLY A 398 7.18 9.54 27.37
N GLN A 399 7.13 9.07 26.12
CA GLN A 399 7.66 9.73 24.94
C GLN A 399 6.56 9.94 23.89
N PRO A 400 5.48 10.70 24.20
CA PRO A 400 4.37 10.86 23.26
C PRO A 400 4.81 11.59 22.00
N ILE A 401 4.31 11.15 20.85
CA ILE A 401 4.48 11.80 19.56
C ILE A 401 3.12 11.87 18.87
N LYS A 402 2.77 13.03 18.33
CA LYS A 402 1.52 13.22 17.59
C LYS A 402 1.66 12.68 16.18
N ILE A 403 0.75 11.79 15.77
CA ILE A 403 0.68 11.31 14.39
C ILE A 403 -0.28 12.18 13.59
N ILE A 404 0.18 12.66 12.43
CA ILE A 404 -0.63 13.35 11.44
C ILE A 404 -0.94 12.36 10.31
N TYR A 405 -2.17 11.87 10.30
CA TYR A 405 -2.63 10.91 9.30
C TYR A 405 -2.82 11.60 7.95
N GLY A 406 -2.04 11.20 6.95
CA GLY A 406 -2.07 11.84 5.64
C GLY A 406 -2.04 10.85 4.48
N LEU A 407 -1.91 11.41 3.28
CA LEU A 407 -1.90 10.72 2.01
C LEU A 407 -1.16 11.58 1.00
N GLU A 408 -0.19 11.01 0.27
CA GLU A 408 0.25 11.64 -0.97
C GLU A 408 -0.58 11.07 -2.13
N ALA A 409 -1.40 11.93 -2.71
CA ALA A 409 -2.41 11.57 -3.69
C ALA A 409 -2.00 11.93 -5.13
N TYR A 410 -2.48 11.12 -6.07
CA TYR A 410 -2.33 11.37 -7.51
C TYR A 410 -3.47 12.25 -8.04
N LEU A 411 -3.30 13.56 -8.04
CA LEU A 411 -4.29 14.55 -8.45
C LEU A 411 -4.37 14.70 -9.97
N VAL A 412 -5.58 14.77 -10.50
CA VAL A 412 -5.86 15.10 -11.91
C VAL A 412 -6.84 16.26 -11.98
N ASP A 413 -6.54 17.27 -12.80
CA ASP A 413 -7.47 18.38 -13.04
C ASP A 413 -8.53 18.00 -14.08
N ASP A 414 -9.77 17.90 -13.61
CA ASP A 414 -10.96 17.55 -14.36
C ASP A 414 -11.82 18.76 -14.77
N GLY A 415 -11.31 19.98 -14.57
CA GLY A 415 -11.95 21.22 -14.99
C GLY A 415 -13.06 21.70 -14.02
N PRO A 416 -13.83 22.73 -14.43
CA PRO A 416 -14.84 23.33 -13.57
C PRO A 416 -15.99 22.34 -13.29
N ALA A 417 -16.42 22.25 -12.04
CA ALA A 417 -17.58 21.48 -11.63
C ALA A 417 -18.59 22.40 -10.91
N VAL A 418 -19.86 22.26 -11.26
CA VAL A 418 -20.98 22.93 -10.57
C VAL A 418 -21.90 21.94 -9.86
N ALA A 419 -21.83 20.66 -10.27
CA ALA A 419 -22.47 19.54 -9.60
C ALA A 419 -21.41 18.51 -9.17
N TRP A 420 -21.49 17.97 -7.96
CA TRP A 420 -20.56 16.97 -7.43
C TRP A 420 -21.31 15.70 -7.03
N GLN A 421 -20.62 14.55 -7.08
CA GLN A 421 -21.21 13.23 -6.78
C GLN A 421 -22.52 12.98 -7.56
N ALA A 422 -22.64 13.56 -8.75
CA ALA A 422 -23.87 13.54 -9.53
C ALA A 422 -23.90 12.36 -10.50
N GLU A 423 -25.06 11.71 -10.57
CA GLU A 423 -25.35 10.62 -11.51
C GLU A 423 -26.38 11.07 -12.56
N LYS A 424 -26.65 10.21 -13.55
CA LYS A 424 -27.54 10.57 -14.66
C LYS A 424 -28.98 10.84 -14.21
N ASP A 425 -29.47 10.12 -13.21
CA ASP A 425 -30.89 10.17 -12.80
C ASP A 425 -31.11 10.94 -11.49
N SER A 426 -30.09 11.65 -11.00
CA SER A 426 -30.12 12.31 -9.68
C SER A 426 -31.31 13.26 -9.46
N LEU A 427 -31.88 13.85 -10.51
CA LEU A 427 -32.99 14.81 -10.40
C LEU A 427 -34.39 14.18 -10.60
N ALA A 428 -34.49 12.86 -10.80
CA ALA A 428 -35.76 12.20 -11.13
C ALA A 428 -36.87 12.45 -10.09
N ASN A 429 -36.48 12.51 -8.80
CA ASN A 429 -37.39 12.73 -7.67
C ASN A 429 -37.38 14.18 -7.15
N GLY A 430 -36.75 15.11 -7.88
CA GLY A 430 -36.54 16.49 -7.42
C GLY A 430 -35.22 16.70 -6.67
N PHE A 431 -35.12 17.78 -5.91
CA PHE A 431 -33.93 18.18 -5.15
C PHE A 431 -34.32 18.96 -3.89
N ILE A 432 -33.35 19.17 -2.99
CA ILE A 432 -33.49 20.01 -1.80
C ILE A 432 -32.65 21.28 -1.99
N ALA A 433 -33.26 22.45 -1.91
CA ALA A 433 -32.52 23.70 -1.81
C ALA A 433 -32.20 23.99 -0.33
N LEU A 434 -30.96 24.30 -0.01
CA LEU A 434 -30.44 24.48 1.35
C LEU A 434 -29.82 25.88 1.50
N ASP A 435 -29.98 26.45 2.69
CA ASP A 435 -29.30 27.66 3.14
C ASP A 435 -29.03 27.57 4.65
N VAL A 436 -27.88 28.03 5.10
CA VAL A 436 -27.50 28.01 6.53
C VAL A 436 -26.97 29.35 7.02
N GLU A 437 -27.21 29.65 8.29
CA GLU A 437 -26.61 30.77 9.00
C GLU A 437 -25.68 30.27 10.11
N THR A 438 -24.60 31.01 10.36
CA THR A 438 -23.48 30.53 11.19
C THR A 438 -22.94 31.59 12.15
N THR A 439 -22.25 31.15 13.20
CA THR A 439 -21.53 32.05 14.12
C THR A 439 -20.26 32.67 13.52
N GLY A 440 -19.86 32.26 12.31
CA GLY A 440 -18.64 32.71 11.63
C GLY A 440 -18.37 31.93 10.34
N LEU A 441 -17.12 31.92 9.86
CA LEU A 441 -16.78 31.39 8.52
C LEU A 441 -15.94 30.11 8.56
N ASP A 442 -15.38 29.72 9.70
CA ASP A 442 -14.56 28.52 9.83
C ASP A 442 -15.41 27.37 10.40
N PRO A 443 -15.88 26.41 9.58
CA PRO A 443 -16.75 25.32 10.04
C PRO A 443 -16.12 24.44 11.12
N THR A 444 -14.79 24.48 11.28
CA THR A 444 -14.10 23.73 12.35
C THR A 444 -14.21 24.41 13.72
N LYS A 445 -14.42 25.73 13.77
CA LYS A 445 -14.50 26.54 15.00
C LYS A 445 -15.89 27.11 15.25
N ASP A 446 -16.53 27.57 14.20
CA ASP A 446 -17.84 28.17 14.18
C ASP A 446 -18.95 27.10 14.11
N ARG A 447 -20.18 27.53 14.42
CA ARG A 447 -21.34 26.68 14.63
C ARG A 447 -22.54 27.14 13.80
N LEU A 448 -23.46 26.22 13.49
CA LEU A 448 -24.75 26.52 12.86
C LEU A 448 -25.69 27.24 13.84
N ILE A 449 -26.47 28.21 13.35
CA ILE A 449 -27.48 28.94 14.14
C ILE A 449 -28.87 28.97 13.49
N GLU A 450 -28.96 28.84 12.16
CA GLU A 450 -30.21 28.59 11.43
C GLU A 450 -29.93 27.63 10.27
N VAL A 451 -30.87 26.73 9.99
CA VAL A 451 -30.83 25.87 8.81
C VAL A 451 -32.19 25.89 8.14
N ALA A 452 -32.21 26.11 6.83
CA ALA A 452 -33.40 26.04 6.00
C ALA A 452 -33.19 25.08 4.83
N ALA A 453 -34.13 24.17 4.65
CA ALA A 453 -34.18 23.24 3.54
C ALA A 453 -35.56 23.29 2.88
N CYS A 454 -35.63 23.41 1.56
CA CYS A 454 -36.88 23.42 0.79
C CYS A 454 -36.84 22.31 -0.26
N ARG A 455 -37.85 21.45 -0.27
CA ARG A 455 -37.99 20.40 -1.29
C ARG A 455 -38.61 20.98 -2.55
N PHE A 456 -37.96 20.71 -3.67
CA PHE A 456 -38.44 20.99 -5.01
C PHE A 456 -38.79 19.67 -5.70
N LYS A 457 -40.02 19.54 -6.19
CA LYS A 457 -40.47 18.37 -6.96
C LYS A 457 -40.67 18.69 -8.43
N PRO A 458 -40.56 17.69 -9.33
CA PRO A 458 -40.93 17.87 -10.72
C PRO A 458 -42.37 18.41 -10.86
N ASP A 459 -42.54 19.47 -11.64
CA ASP A 459 -43.83 20.17 -11.81
C ASP A 459 -44.73 19.57 -12.90
N GLY A 460 -44.27 18.49 -13.55
CA GLY A 460 -44.94 17.84 -14.68
C GLY A 460 -44.86 18.60 -16.01
N LYS A 461 -44.23 19.78 -16.05
CA LYS A 461 -44.03 20.64 -17.23
C LYS A 461 -42.56 20.72 -17.66
N GLY A 462 -41.70 19.91 -17.04
CA GLY A 462 -40.26 19.85 -17.33
C GLY A 462 -39.41 20.76 -16.44
N GLY A 463 -39.99 21.36 -15.40
CA GLY A 463 -39.28 22.13 -14.38
C GLY A 463 -39.53 21.59 -12.96
N PHE A 464 -39.18 22.39 -11.97
CA PHE A 464 -39.37 22.06 -10.56
C PHE A 464 -40.11 23.17 -9.81
N ALA A 465 -40.94 22.78 -8.84
CA ALA A 465 -41.68 23.70 -7.98
C ALA A 465 -41.44 23.38 -6.49
N PRO A 466 -41.38 24.40 -5.61
CA PRO A 466 -41.26 24.18 -4.17
C PRO A 466 -42.53 23.50 -3.62
N GLU A 467 -42.35 22.55 -2.70
CA GLU A 467 -43.44 21.79 -2.09
C GLU A 467 -43.50 21.99 -0.58
N GLU A 468 -42.44 21.59 0.14
CA GLU A 468 -42.36 21.63 1.60
C GLU A 468 -41.02 22.21 2.05
N SER A 469 -41.01 22.90 3.20
CA SER A 469 -39.79 23.45 3.79
C SER A 469 -39.62 23.00 5.23
N LEU A 470 -38.38 22.65 5.59
CA LEU A 470 -37.94 22.39 6.95
C LEU A 470 -36.99 23.51 7.36
N ILE A 471 -37.39 24.33 8.33
CA ILE A 471 -36.64 25.51 8.77
C ILE A 471 -36.57 25.50 10.30
N SER A 472 -35.38 25.72 10.85
CA SER A 472 -35.23 25.84 12.30
C SER A 472 -34.04 26.71 12.68
N LEU A 473 -34.24 27.53 13.72
CA LEU A 473 -33.12 28.02 14.52
C LEU A 473 -32.56 26.84 15.30
N VAL A 474 -31.24 26.79 15.46
CA VAL A 474 -30.57 25.73 16.22
C VAL A 474 -29.67 26.34 17.27
N ASN A 475 -29.61 25.70 18.44
CA ASN A 475 -28.77 26.16 19.54
C ASN A 475 -27.31 25.68 19.33
N PRO A 476 -26.35 26.58 19.03
CA PRO A 476 -24.96 26.21 18.79
C PRO A 476 -24.21 25.82 20.07
N GLY A 477 -24.79 26.02 21.26
CA GLY A 477 -24.12 25.82 22.54
C GLY A 477 -23.01 26.84 22.86
N ILE A 478 -22.84 27.88 22.02
CA ILE A 478 -21.91 28.99 22.21
C ILE A 478 -22.62 30.33 21.99
N ALA A 479 -22.05 31.42 22.49
CA ALA A 479 -22.59 32.75 22.25
C ALA A 479 -22.41 33.15 20.77
N VAL A 480 -23.43 33.80 20.20
CA VAL A 480 -23.35 34.35 18.84
C VAL A 480 -22.52 35.63 18.87
N PRO A 481 -21.41 35.72 18.09
CA PRO A 481 -20.62 36.94 18.02
C PRO A 481 -21.40 38.13 17.44
N ASP A 482 -21.08 39.35 17.89
CA ASP A 482 -21.77 40.58 17.44
C ASP A 482 -21.79 40.73 15.93
N LYS A 483 -20.67 40.43 15.26
CA LYS A 483 -20.56 40.51 13.81
C LYS A 483 -21.55 39.58 13.10
N SER A 484 -21.76 38.37 13.61
CA SER A 484 -22.74 37.44 13.03
C SER A 484 -24.17 37.87 13.35
N ARG A 485 -24.42 38.40 14.55
CA ARG A 485 -25.71 38.98 14.91
C ARG A 485 -26.08 40.18 14.02
N GLU A 486 -25.13 41.04 13.68
CA GLU A 486 -25.34 42.18 12.78
C GLU A 486 -25.68 41.74 11.35
N LEU A 487 -25.11 40.62 10.88
CA LEU A 487 -25.35 40.09 9.54
C LEU A 487 -26.67 39.33 9.44
N THR A 488 -26.98 38.50 10.45
CA THR A 488 -28.08 37.54 10.41
C THR A 488 -29.33 38.01 11.18
N GLY A 489 -29.17 38.97 12.09
CA GLY A 489 -30.21 39.38 13.03
C GLY A 489 -30.49 38.38 14.16
N ILE A 490 -29.76 37.25 14.22
CA ILE A 490 -29.99 36.18 15.20
C ILE A 490 -29.15 36.46 16.46
N SER A 491 -29.81 36.53 17.62
CA SER A 491 -29.16 36.75 18.92
C SER A 491 -29.04 35.45 19.73
N THR A 492 -28.08 35.40 20.64
CA THR A 492 -27.91 34.27 21.58
C THR A 492 -29.18 33.98 22.37
N GLU A 493 -29.94 35.03 22.73
CA GLU A 493 -31.21 34.92 23.46
C GLU A 493 -32.28 34.18 22.65
N MET A 494 -32.33 34.38 21.33
CA MET A 494 -33.27 33.67 20.45
C MET A 494 -32.97 32.17 20.36
N LEU A 495 -31.71 31.78 20.53
CA LEU A 495 -31.25 30.41 20.37
C LEU A 495 -31.31 29.57 21.65
N ARG A 496 -31.58 30.18 22.82
CA ARG A 496 -31.58 29.47 24.10
C ARG A 496 -32.60 28.34 24.15
N GLU A 497 -33.79 28.56 23.60
CA GLU A 497 -34.88 27.58 23.57
C GLU A 497 -34.95 26.82 22.23
N ALA A 498 -34.00 27.06 21.32
CA ALA A 498 -33.92 26.36 20.05
C ALA A 498 -33.41 24.91 20.25
N PRO A 499 -33.80 23.95 19.39
CA PRO A 499 -33.30 22.59 19.46
C PRO A 499 -31.77 22.52 19.31
N GLU A 500 -31.15 21.54 19.95
CA GLU A 500 -29.73 21.25 19.73
C GLU A 500 -29.45 20.92 18.27
N VAL A 501 -28.31 21.41 17.75
CA VAL A 501 -27.91 21.22 16.34
C VAL A 501 -28.04 19.75 15.90
N PHE A 502 -27.43 18.83 16.66
CA PHE A 502 -27.40 17.41 16.29
C PHE A 502 -28.80 16.81 16.12
N THR A 503 -29.73 17.12 17.04
CA THR A 503 -31.11 16.63 17.00
C THR A 503 -31.86 17.13 15.76
N PHE A 504 -31.63 18.38 15.35
CA PHE A 504 -32.21 18.90 14.11
C PHE A 504 -31.57 18.26 12.87
N LEU A 505 -30.26 18.01 12.89
CA LEU A 505 -29.58 17.34 11.78
C LEU A 505 -30.10 15.92 11.53
N GLU A 506 -30.52 15.18 12.56
CA GLU A 506 -31.18 13.88 12.38
C GLU A 506 -32.47 14.01 11.54
N GLN A 507 -33.28 15.04 11.82
CA GLN A 507 -34.48 15.34 11.04
C GLN A 507 -34.13 15.80 9.63
N LEU A 508 -33.11 16.63 9.48
CA LEU A 508 -32.64 17.11 8.19
C LEU A 508 -32.15 15.97 7.30
N VAL A 509 -31.39 15.01 7.83
CA VAL A 509 -30.95 13.81 7.09
C VAL A 509 -32.16 13.04 6.57
N SER A 510 -33.18 12.83 7.41
CA SER A 510 -34.42 12.17 6.98
C SER A 510 -35.19 12.96 5.93
N PHE A 511 -35.18 14.29 6.02
CA PHE A 511 -35.85 15.17 5.06
C PHE A 511 -35.12 15.17 3.71
N ILE A 512 -33.78 15.21 3.70
CA ILE A 512 -33.00 15.19 2.47
C ILE A 512 -33.11 13.82 1.78
N GLY A 513 -32.96 12.73 2.52
CA GLY A 513 -32.89 11.38 1.94
C GLY A 513 -31.80 11.29 0.88
N ASP A 514 -32.14 10.72 -0.28
CA ASP A 514 -31.24 10.56 -1.43
C ASP A 514 -31.33 11.71 -2.45
N CYS A 515 -32.11 12.76 -2.16
CA CYS A 515 -32.24 13.90 -3.07
C CYS A 515 -30.94 14.69 -3.18
N PRO A 516 -30.60 15.22 -4.37
CA PRO A 516 -29.53 16.20 -4.52
C PRO A 516 -29.78 17.44 -3.68
N VAL A 517 -28.71 18.07 -3.21
CA VAL A 517 -28.73 19.32 -2.47
C VAL A 517 -28.25 20.46 -3.35
N VAL A 518 -29.02 21.54 -3.42
CA VAL A 518 -28.74 22.77 -4.16
C VAL A 518 -28.50 23.88 -3.15
N ALA A 519 -27.37 24.56 -3.21
CA ALA A 519 -27.10 25.73 -2.37
C ALA A 519 -26.32 26.80 -3.15
N HIS A 520 -26.24 28.01 -2.61
CA HIS A 520 -25.53 29.12 -3.22
C HIS A 520 -24.20 29.32 -2.49
N ASN A 521 -23.08 28.99 -3.13
CA ASN A 521 -21.80 28.71 -2.46
C ASN A 521 -21.82 27.36 -1.69
N ALA A 522 -22.43 26.35 -2.29
CA ALA A 522 -22.89 25.12 -1.64
C ALA A 522 -21.86 24.35 -0.80
N LEU A 523 -20.56 24.45 -1.12
CA LEU A 523 -19.51 23.79 -0.33
C LEU A 523 -19.42 24.39 1.08
N PHE A 524 -19.71 25.69 1.25
CA PHE A 524 -19.72 26.34 2.55
C PHE A 524 -20.79 25.74 3.46
N ASP A 525 -22.03 25.65 2.99
CA ASP A 525 -23.14 25.06 3.75
C ASP A 525 -22.84 23.60 4.12
N LEU A 526 -22.35 22.84 3.14
CA LEU A 526 -22.03 21.43 3.32
C LEU A 526 -20.90 21.21 4.34
N ASP A 527 -19.89 22.09 4.37
CA ASP A 527 -18.79 21.99 5.32
C ASP A 527 -19.28 22.14 6.76
N PHE A 528 -20.21 23.07 7.03
CA PHE A 528 -20.82 23.20 8.35
C PHE A 528 -21.65 21.98 8.73
N LEU A 529 -22.50 21.49 7.83
CA LEU A 529 -23.30 20.28 8.07
C LEU A 529 -22.43 19.06 8.41
N ARG A 530 -21.31 18.88 7.69
CA ARG A 530 -20.39 17.77 7.93
C ARG A 530 -19.63 17.89 9.24
N CYS A 531 -19.15 19.09 9.58
CA CYS A 531 -18.51 19.32 10.87
C CYS A 531 -19.48 19.06 12.03
N GLU A 532 -20.72 19.57 11.96
CA GLU A 532 -21.73 19.34 12.99
C GLU A 532 -22.19 17.88 13.06
N GLY A 533 -22.33 17.20 11.92
CA GLY A 533 -22.68 15.78 11.88
C GLY A 533 -21.65 14.86 12.53
N PHE A 534 -20.40 15.32 12.65
CA PHE A 534 -19.32 14.61 13.35
C PHE A 534 -19.12 15.09 14.79
N ARG A 535 -19.79 16.17 15.23
CA ARG A 535 -19.84 16.61 16.63
C ARG A 535 -20.94 15.80 17.36
N THR A 536 -20.61 14.57 17.71
CA THR A 536 -21.52 13.66 18.42
C THR A 536 -21.77 14.11 19.87
N ARG A 537 -22.94 13.75 20.45
CA ARG A 537 -23.23 14.07 21.87
C ARG A 537 -22.49 13.13 22.81
N LYS A 538 -22.32 11.88 22.39
CA LYS A 538 -21.55 10.83 23.08
C LYS A 538 -20.52 10.21 22.13
N PRO A 539 -19.42 9.63 22.65
CA PRO A 539 -18.43 8.95 21.82
C PRO A 539 -19.01 7.87 20.90
N ASP A 540 -20.07 7.20 21.35
CA ASP A 540 -20.70 6.08 20.64
C ASP A 540 -21.88 6.47 19.74
N ASP A 541 -22.29 7.75 19.71
CA ASP A 541 -23.38 8.15 18.82
C ASP A 541 -22.95 7.99 17.35
N PRO A 542 -23.86 7.59 16.45
CA PRO A 542 -23.55 7.50 15.04
C PRO A 542 -23.25 8.90 14.47
N ARG A 543 -22.18 8.99 13.68
CA ARG A 543 -21.84 10.20 12.93
C ARG A 543 -22.85 10.41 11.79
N LEU A 544 -23.40 11.61 11.67
CA LEU A 544 -24.29 12.00 10.57
C LEU A 544 -23.45 12.43 9.35
N LYS A 545 -23.62 11.74 8.23
CA LYS A 545 -22.77 11.91 7.04
C LYS A 545 -23.57 12.57 5.92
N PHE A 546 -23.11 13.73 5.46
CA PHE A 546 -23.67 14.45 4.31
C PHE A 546 -22.82 14.19 3.06
N ASN A 547 -23.29 13.26 2.22
CA ASN A 547 -22.61 12.81 0.98
C ASN A 547 -23.52 12.89 -0.27
N GLN A 548 -24.62 13.63 -0.19
CA GLN A 548 -25.57 13.75 -1.31
C GLN A 548 -24.92 14.45 -2.51
N PRO A 549 -25.44 14.20 -3.73
CA PRO A 549 -25.08 15.01 -4.89
C PRO A 549 -25.29 16.50 -4.57
N LEU A 550 -24.29 17.33 -4.82
CA LEU A 550 -24.33 18.75 -4.46
C LEU A 550 -24.32 19.60 -5.72
N ILE A 551 -25.09 20.69 -5.74
CA ILE A 551 -25.11 21.67 -6.84
C ILE A 551 -24.87 23.06 -6.25
N ASP A 552 -23.92 23.78 -6.85
CA ASP A 552 -23.60 25.17 -6.47
C ASP A 552 -24.14 26.16 -7.50
N THR A 553 -25.17 26.90 -7.11
CA THR A 553 -25.78 27.93 -7.96
C THR A 553 -24.88 29.15 -8.14
N LEU A 554 -23.93 29.42 -7.25
CA LEU A 554 -22.94 30.49 -7.41
C LEU A 554 -21.97 30.16 -8.54
N ALA A 555 -21.44 28.94 -8.56
CA ALA A 555 -20.57 28.46 -9.63
C ALA A 555 -21.31 28.42 -10.98
N LEU A 556 -22.57 27.97 -10.98
CA LEU A 556 -23.42 27.95 -12.15
C LEU A 556 -23.72 29.37 -12.68
N ALA A 557 -24.08 30.30 -11.80
CA ALA A 557 -24.35 31.69 -12.17
C ALA A 557 -23.10 32.39 -12.71
N ARG A 558 -21.91 32.14 -12.14
CA ARG A 558 -20.64 32.66 -12.68
C ARG A 558 -20.36 32.18 -14.10
N ALA A 559 -20.69 30.93 -14.40
CA ALA A 559 -20.50 30.37 -15.73
C ALA A 559 -21.53 30.88 -16.75
N MET A 560 -22.80 31.05 -16.33
CA MET A 560 -23.90 31.37 -17.26
C MET A 560 -24.28 32.84 -17.34
N LEU A 561 -23.96 33.63 -16.30
CA LEU A 561 -24.30 35.05 -16.19
C LEU A 561 -23.04 35.91 -15.96
N PRO A 562 -22.01 35.84 -16.83
CA PRO A 562 -20.73 36.53 -16.61
C PRO A 562 -20.83 38.07 -16.66
N HIS A 563 -21.96 38.62 -17.11
CA HIS A 563 -22.19 40.05 -17.23
C HIS A 563 -22.58 40.73 -15.91
N LEU A 564 -22.92 39.97 -14.87
CA LEU A 564 -23.30 40.51 -13.57
C LEU A 564 -22.07 41.10 -12.85
N PRO A 565 -22.24 42.20 -12.10
CA PRO A 565 -21.14 42.84 -11.36
C PRO A 565 -20.62 41.96 -10.22
N ASP A 566 -21.52 41.23 -9.59
CA ASP A 566 -21.24 40.13 -8.67
C ASP A 566 -22.31 39.06 -8.83
N HIS A 567 -22.05 37.89 -8.27
CA HIS A 567 -22.96 36.74 -8.34
C HIS A 567 -23.59 36.45 -6.98
N LYS A 568 -23.77 37.46 -6.13
CA LYS A 568 -24.48 37.27 -4.85
C LYS A 568 -25.92 36.84 -5.11
N LEU A 569 -26.50 36.11 -4.16
CA LEU A 569 -27.86 35.57 -4.27
C LEU A 569 -28.90 36.64 -4.66
N ASP A 570 -28.89 37.80 -4.01
CA ASP A 570 -29.80 38.92 -4.31
C ASP A 570 -29.61 39.47 -5.72
N THR A 571 -28.36 39.60 -6.18
CA THR A 571 -28.03 40.13 -7.52
C THR A 571 -28.55 39.19 -8.60
N VAL A 572 -28.29 37.88 -8.44
CA VAL A 572 -28.75 36.85 -9.37
C VAL A 572 -30.27 36.74 -9.35
N SER A 573 -30.90 36.77 -8.17
CA SER A 573 -32.37 36.71 -8.03
C SER A 573 -33.05 37.87 -8.76
N ARG A 574 -32.53 39.09 -8.60
CA ARG A 574 -33.04 40.29 -9.28
C ARG A 574 -32.92 40.20 -10.80
N ASP A 575 -31.78 39.74 -11.32
CA ASP A 575 -31.56 39.54 -12.75
C ASP A 575 -32.54 38.50 -13.34
N LEU A 576 -32.78 37.42 -12.59
CA LEU A 576 -33.70 36.36 -12.99
C LEU A 576 -35.17 36.68 -12.69
N SER A 577 -35.49 37.88 -12.19
CA SER A 577 -36.85 38.30 -11.83
C SER A 577 -37.53 37.37 -10.81
N ILE A 578 -36.76 36.85 -9.84
CA ILE A 578 -37.25 36.05 -8.71
C ILE A 578 -37.64 37.03 -7.60
N ASP A 579 -38.91 36.99 -7.17
CA ASP A 579 -39.43 37.87 -6.13
C ASP A 579 -39.02 37.36 -4.74
N LEU A 580 -38.29 38.19 -4.00
CA LEU A 580 -37.74 37.90 -2.68
C LEU A 580 -38.51 38.72 -1.63
N ASP A 581 -39.67 38.24 -1.20
CA ASP A 581 -40.40 38.92 -0.13
C ASP A 581 -39.65 38.71 1.21
N HIS A 582 -38.98 39.79 1.67
CA HIS A 582 -38.30 40.01 2.96
C HIS A 582 -36.93 39.30 3.15
N HIS A 583 -35.87 40.12 3.12
CA HIS A 583 -34.47 39.82 2.76
C HIS A 583 -33.52 39.21 3.82
N HIS A 584 -33.96 38.65 4.95
CA HIS A 584 -33.00 38.28 6.02
C HIS A 584 -33.29 36.96 6.76
N ARG A 585 -33.82 35.93 6.10
CA ARG A 585 -34.04 34.60 6.72
C ARG A 585 -33.66 33.48 5.77
N ALA A 586 -33.06 32.41 6.32
CA ALA A 586 -32.57 31.28 5.53
C ALA A 586 -33.65 30.59 4.67
N GLY A 587 -34.91 30.65 5.10
CA GLY A 587 -36.05 30.09 4.35
C GLY A 587 -36.26 30.73 2.97
N SER A 588 -36.17 32.06 2.88
CA SER A 588 -36.29 32.78 1.61
C SER A 588 -35.07 32.53 0.73
N GLY A 589 -33.88 32.43 1.34
CA GLY A 589 -32.63 32.09 0.66
C GLY A 589 -32.66 30.72 -0.02
N ALA A 590 -33.11 29.68 0.70
CA ALA A 590 -33.25 28.34 0.17
C ALA A 590 -34.22 28.27 -1.03
N ILE A 591 -35.39 28.90 -0.94
CA ILE A 591 -36.37 28.92 -2.06
C ILE A 591 -35.78 29.64 -3.28
N ALA A 592 -35.17 30.81 -3.08
CA ALA A 592 -34.56 31.57 -4.16
C ALA A 592 -33.46 30.78 -4.85
N CYS A 593 -32.60 30.12 -4.07
CA CYS A 593 -31.55 29.26 -4.58
C CYS A 593 -32.12 28.13 -5.46
N GLY A 594 -33.18 27.45 -5.01
CA GLY A 594 -33.85 26.41 -5.79
C GLY A 594 -34.47 26.94 -7.08
N MET A 595 -35.07 28.14 -7.05
CA MET A 595 -35.61 28.80 -8.24
C MET A 595 -34.50 29.20 -9.23
N ILE A 596 -33.37 29.75 -8.76
CA ILE A 596 -32.20 30.06 -9.58
C ILE A 596 -31.73 28.80 -10.30
N PHE A 597 -31.56 27.69 -9.57
CA PHE A 597 -31.14 26.42 -10.17
C PHE A 597 -32.14 25.96 -11.23
N ASN A 598 -33.45 25.95 -10.94
CA ASN A 598 -34.48 25.55 -11.90
C ASN A 598 -34.40 26.36 -13.21
N ILE A 599 -34.24 27.69 -13.11
CA ILE A 599 -34.13 28.58 -14.28
C ILE A 599 -32.83 28.32 -15.05
N LEU A 600 -31.69 28.29 -14.37
CA LEU A 600 -30.39 28.13 -15.03
C LEU A 600 -30.20 26.73 -15.62
N PHE A 601 -30.68 25.69 -14.93
CA PHE A 601 -30.68 24.32 -15.44
C PHE A 601 -31.51 24.24 -16.73
N SER A 602 -32.71 24.82 -16.74
CA SER A 602 -33.56 24.90 -17.93
C SER A 602 -32.88 25.66 -19.08
N ARG A 603 -32.27 26.83 -18.80
CA ARG A 603 -31.53 27.63 -19.80
C ARG A 603 -30.30 26.92 -20.36
N SER A 604 -29.66 26.06 -19.59
CA SER A 604 -28.50 25.27 -20.05
C SER A 604 -28.88 24.22 -21.10
N GLY A 605 -30.17 23.85 -21.16
CA GLY A 605 -30.68 22.74 -21.96
C GLY A 605 -30.05 21.40 -21.61
N ALA A 606 -29.44 21.27 -20.42
CA ALA A 606 -28.87 20.02 -19.95
C ALA A 606 -29.97 19.01 -19.61
N LYS A 607 -29.73 17.74 -19.89
CA LYS A 607 -30.71 16.67 -19.59
C LYS A 607 -30.59 16.15 -18.15
N ASN A 608 -29.40 16.25 -17.58
CA ASN A 608 -29.09 15.84 -16.22
C ASN A 608 -27.83 16.57 -15.72
N LEU A 609 -27.46 16.34 -14.47
CA LEU A 609 -26.32 17.02 -13.83
C LEU A 609 -24.96 16.66 -14.46
N VAL A 610 -24.80 15.43 -14.95
CA VAL A 610 -23.58 15.01 -15.66
C VAL A 610 -23.43 15.78 -16.99
N ASP A 611 -24.52 15.92 -17.74
CA ASP A 611 -24.57 16.70 -18.97
C ASP A 611 -24.36 18.20 -18.71
N LEU A 612 -24.90 18.73 -17.60
CA LEU A 612 -24.67 20.12 -17.18
C LEU A 612 -23.18 20.38 -16.98
N ASN A 613 -22.51 19.57 -16.16
CA ASN A 613 -21.06 19.68 -15.93
C ASN A 613 -20.28 19.61 -17.25
N ARG A 614 -20.59 18.63 -18.12
CA ARG A 614 -19.93 18.47 -19.42
C ARG A 614 -20.05 19.73 -20.29
N LYS A 615 -21.25 20.32 -20.36
CA LYS A 615 -21.48 21.57 -21.12
C LYS A 615 -20.69 22.76 -20.58
N LEU A 616 -20.31 22.73 -19.31
CA LEU A 616 -19.49 23.76 -18.67
C LEU A 616 -17.98 23.46 -18.76
N GLY A 617 -17.57 22.40 -19.45
CA GLY A 617 -16.16 22.03 -19.66
C GLY A 617 -15.59 21.07 -18.64
N HIS A 618 -16.43 20.45 -17.80
CA HIS A 618 -16.01 19.36 -16.93
C HIS A 618 -15.71 18.09 -17.73
N GLN A 619 -14.63 17.41 -17.36
CA GLN A 619 -14.17 16.21 -18.05
C GLN A 619 -14.92 14.96 -17.57
N SER A 620 -15.11 14.00 -18.47
CA SER A 620 -15.70 12.71 -18.13
C SER A 620 -14.72 11.81 -17.39
N ARG A 621 -15.25 10.76 -16.74
CA ARG A 621 -14.43 9.73 -16.09
C ARG A 621 -13.45 9.08 -17.07
N GLU A 622 -13.88 8.82 -18.30
CA GLU A 622 -13.03 8.24 -19.35
C GLU A 622 -11.88 9.19 -19.72
N GLU A 623 -12.15 10.50 -19.79
CA GLU A 623 -11.11 11.50 -20.09
C GLU A 623 -10.11 11.67 -18.94
N ILE A 624 -10.55 11.50 -17.69
CA ILE A 624 -9.68 11.51 -16.49
C ILE A 624 -8.76 10.27 -16.48
N LEU A 625 -9.28 9.13 -16.94
CA LEU A 625 -8.56 7.86 -16.99
C LEU A 625 -7.61 7.72 -18.19
N ASP A 626 -7.61 8.67 -19.13
CA ASP A 626 -6.67 8.68 -20.24
C ASP A 626 -5.21 8.65 -19.72
N HIS A 627 -4.38 7.80 -20.31
CA HIS A 627 -2.97 7.62 -19.97
C HIS A 627 -2.12 8.87 -20.28
N LYS A 628 -2.59 9.77 -21.15
CA LYS A 628 -1.91 11.03 -21.51
C LYS A 628 -2.16 12.16 -20.51
N ARG A 629 -3.06 11.97 -19.54
CA ARG A 629 -3.36 12.99 -18.55
C ARG A 629 -2.17 13.22 -17.64
N THR A 630 -1.86 14.49 -17.43
CA THR A 630 -0.92 14.90 -16.38
C THR A 630 -1.49 14.51 -15.03
N ILE A 631 -0.66 13.87 -14.22
CA ILE A 631 -0.95 13.48 -12.86
C ILE A 631 0.04 14.26 -12.00
N ASN A 632 -0.47 15.00 -11.03
CA ASN A 632 0.35 15.74 -10.08
C ASN A 632 0.25 15.09 -8.71
N HIS A 633 1.31 15.19 -7.92
CA HIS A 633 1.23 14.81 -6.51
C HIS A 633 0.58 15.93 -5.68
N VAL A 634 -0.10 15.55 -4.60
CA VAL A 634 -0.64 16.46 -3.59
C VAL A 634 -0.62 15.79 -2.23
N VAL A 635 -0.16 16.50 -1.20
CA VAL A 635 -0.20 16.00 0.18
C VAL A 635 -1.53 16.38 0.82
N LEU A 636 -2.24 15.42 1.37
CA LEU A 636 -3.49 15.61 2.11
C LEU A 636 -3.27 15.20 3.55
N LEU A 637 -3.47 16.10 4.51
CA LEU A 637 -3.37 15.81 5.93
C LEU A 637 -4.75 15.89 6.58
N ALA A 638 -5.15 14.84 7.30
CA ALA A 638 -6.40 14.82 8.05
C ALA A 638 -6.30 15.75 9.27
N ARG A 639 -7.10 16.82 9.26
CA ARG A 639 -7.17 17.80 10.35
C ARG A 639 -7.96 17.30 11.55
N ASN A 640 -8.98 16.47 11.32
CA ASN A 640 -9.91 15.98 12.34
C ASN A 640 -10.63 14.71 11.86
N ASP A 641 -11.59 14.21 12.64
CA ASP A 641 -12.39 13.02 12.32
C ASP A 641 -13.13 13.09 10.97
N VAL A 642 -13.59 14.28 10.56
CA VAL A 642 -14.24 14.51 9.24
C VAL A 642 -13.21 14.32 8.14
N GLY A 643 -12.04 14.95 8.30
CA GLY A 643 -10.91 14.82 7.37
C GLY A 643 -10.47 13.39 7.19
N LEU A 644 -10.34 12.65 8.29
CA LEU A 644 -9.96 11.24 8.25
C LEU A 644 -10.98 10.38 7.49
N TYR A 645 -12.27 10.58 7.76
CA TYR A 645 -13.34 9.93 6.99
C TYR A 645 -13.29 10.29 5.50
N HIS A 646 -13.08 11.56 5.17
CA HIS A 646 -12.96 12.02 3.79
C HIS A 646 -11.72 11.45 3.08
N LEU A 647 -10.61 11.34 3.80
CA LEU A 647 -9.40 10.70 3.31
C LEU A 647 -9.69 9.24 2.90
N TYR A 648 -10.44 8.49 3.72
CA TYR A 648 -10.89 7.13 3.35
C TYR A 648 -11.83 7.11 2.15
N ARG A 649 -12.73 8.08 2.02
CA ARG A 649 -13.61 8.21 0.84
C ARG A 649 -12.81 8.46 -0.43
N LEU A 650 -11.81 9.34 -0.36
CA LEU A 650 -10.92 9.68 -1.46
C LEU A 650 -10.06 8.49 -1.89
N VAL A 651 -9.44 7.77 -0.94
CA VAL A 651 -8.68 6.54 -1.22
C VAL A 651 -9.57 5.46 -1.84
N SER A 652 -10.80 5.29 -1.32
CA SER A 652 -11.74 4.31 -1.87
C SER A 652 -12.15 4.66 -3.31
N ALA A 653 -12.50 5.92 -3.56
CA ALA A 653 -12.88 6.37 -4.89
C ALA A 653 -11.71 6.27 -5.90
N SER A 654 -10.50 6.59 -5.47
CA SER A 654 -9.30 6.51 -6.32
C SER A 654 -8.96 5.08 -6.74
N HIS A 655 -9.26 4.08 -5.90
CA HIS A 655 -9.05 2.66 -6.21
C HIS A 655 -10.21 1.99 -6.95
N MET A 656 -11.45 2.42 -6.70
CA MET A 656 -12.65 1.76 -7.24
C MET A 656 -13.17 2.42 -8.51
N GLN A 657 -13.07 3.75 -8.59
CA GLN A 657 -13.68 4.54 -9.65
C GLN A 657 -12.63 5.16 -10.56
N TYR A 658 -11.54 5.69 -10.02
CA TYR A 658 -10.56 6.47 -10.78
C TYR A 658 -9.20 5.78 -10.92
N PHE A 659 -9.18 4.45 -10.79
CA PHE A 659 -7.96 3.66 -10.95
C PHE A 659 -7.63 3.46 -12.43
N HIS A 660 -6.37 3.67 -12.78
CA HIS A 660 -5.79 3.26 -14.07
C HIS A 660 -4.52 2.44 -13.82
N THR A 661 -3.36 3.08 -13.84
CA THR A 661 -2.07 2.52 -13.41
C THR A 661 -1.71 2.96 -11.99
N ARG A 662 -2.29 4.09 -11.56
CA ARG A 662 -2.20 4.67 -10.23
C ARG A 662 -3.63 5.04 -9.78
N PRO A 663 -3.91 5.08 -8.47
CA PRO A 663 -5.19 5.48 -7.93
C PRO A 663 -5.35 7.00 -7.98
N ARG A 664 -6.04 7.52 -9.00
CA ARG A 664 -6.14 8.97 -9.26
C ARG A 664 -7.28 9.61 -8.47
N ILE A 665 -7.13 10.88 -8.10
CA ILE A 665 -8.18 11.69 -7.47
C ILE A 665 -8.46 12.90 -8.37
N PRO A 666 -9.69 13.04 -8.89
CA PRO A 666 -10.08 14.26 -9.60
C PRO A 666 -10.11 15.47 -8.66
N LYS A 667 -9.66 16.64 -9.13
CA LYS A 667 -9.61 17.87 -8.33
C LYS A 667 -11.01 18.31 -7.87
N SER A 668 -12.05 18.08 -8.67
CA SER A 668 -13.44 18.30 -8.25
C SER A 668 -13.87 17.40 -7.09
N LEU A 669 -13.43 16.15 -7.07
CA LEU A 669 -13.71 15.19 -6.00
C LEU A 669 -13.01 15.59 -4.69
N LEU A 670 -11.74 16.00 -4.79
CA LEU A 670 -11.01 16.55 -3.64
C LEU A 670 -11.68 17.80 -3.09
N ARG A 671 -12.17 18.71 -3.96
CA ARG A 671 -12.95 19.88 -3.50
C ARG A 671 -14.21 19.46 -2.74
N TYR A 672 -14.91 18.46 -3.26
CA TYR A 672 -16.11 17.94 -2.62
C TYR A 672 -15.83 17.30 -1.25
N PHE A 673 -14.72 16.60 -1.06
CA PHE A 673 -14.33 15.97 0.21
C PHE A 673 -13.26 16.77 0.98
N ARG A 674 -13.11 18.07 0.71
CA ARG A 674 -12.04 18.89 1.30
C ARG A 674 -12.23 19.15 2.80
N THR A 675 -13.47 19.16 3.29
CA THR A 675 -13.77 19.49 4.70
C THR A 675 -12.89 18.68 5.64
N GLY A 676 -12.19 19.34 6.56
CA GLY A 676 -11.32 18.67 7.52
C GLY A 676 -9.97 18.19 6.95
N LEU A 677 -9.60 18.53 5.71
CA LEU A 677 -8.28 18.25 5.15
C LEU A 677 -7.45 19.53 5.03
N LEU A 678 -6.13 19.41 5.24
CA LEU A 678 -5.13 20.40 4.85
C LEU A 678 -4.45 19.91 3.57
N VAL A 679 -4.29 20.79 2.58
CA VAL A 679 -3.75 20.46 1.26
C VAL A 679 -2.37 21.10 1.07
N GLY A 680 -1.34 20.26 0.94
CA GLY A 680 0.07 20.63 0.74
C GLY A 680 0.51 20.56 -0.73
N GLY A 681 1.56 21.31 -1.05
CA GLY A 681 2.10 21.44 -2.42
C GLY A 681 2.78 20.18 -2.98
N ALA A 682 3.12 19.20 -2.12
CA ALA A 682 3.85 17.98 -2.43
C ALA A 682 5.27 18.20 -2.98
N CYS A 683 5.83 17.15 -3.58
CA CYS A 683 7.19 17.08 -4.10
C CYS A 683 7.34 17.76 -5.47
N GLU A 684 8.39 17.41 -6.20
CA GLU A 684 8.64 17.93 -7.54
C GLU A 684 7.58 17.54 -8.56
N ALA A 685 6.89 16.42 -8.36
CA ALA A 685 5.71 16.04 -9.15
C ALA A 685 4.45 16.86 -8.80
N GLY A 686 4.53 17.78 -7.83
CA GLY A 686 3.45 18.67 -7.44
C GLY A 686 3.15 19.78 -8.46
N GLU A 687 1.88 20.17 -8.55
CA GLU A 687 1.41 21.18 -9.51
C GLU A 687 2.07 22.56 -9.31
N ILE A 688 2.38 22.91 -8.05
CA ILE A 688 3.06 24.16 -7.68
C ILE A 688 4.51 24.15 -8.15
N PHE A 689 5.25 23.08 -7.85
CA PHE A 689 6.65 22.96 -8.23
C PHE A 689 6.79 22.98 -9.75
N GLN A 690 5.99 22.19 -10.47
CA GLN A 690 6.01 22.14 -11.93
C GLN A 690 5.69 23.50 -12.57
N SER A 691 4.74 24.25 -12.00
CA SER A 691 4.42 25.61 -12.46
C SER A 691 5.58 26.58 -12.25
N VAL A 692 6.24 26.52 -11.08
CA VAL A 692 7.42 27.37 -10.78
C VAL A 692 8.60 27.00 -11.66
N LEU A 693 8.87 25.70 -11.87
CA LEU A 693 9.90 25.20 -12.77
C LEU A 693 9.68 25.71 -14.20
N GLN A 694 8.45 25.64 -14.71
CA GLN A 694 8.12 26.15 -16.04
C GLN A 694 8.38 27.66 -16.16
N ILE A 695 7.96 28.45 -15.16
CA ILE A 695 8.20 29.90 -15.13
C ILE A 695 9.69 30.22 -15.09
N TYR A 696 10.46 29.48 -14.28
CA TYR A 696 11.90 29.66 -14.16
C TYR A 696 12.61 29.39 -15.49
N ARG A 697 12.28 28.27 -16.14
CA ARG A 697 12.81 27.91 -17.47
C ARG A 697 12.46 28.94 -18.54
N GLN A 698 11.19 29.39 -18.59
CA GLN A 698 10.74 30.43 -19.52
C GLN A 698 11.39 31.79 -19.26
N SER A 699 12.02 31.97 -18.11
CA SER A 699 12.77 33.17 -17.74
C SER A 699 14.26 33.06 -18.09
N GLY A 700 14.69 31.93 -18.67
CA GLY A 700 16.09 31.64 -18.98
C GLY A 700 16.92 31.32 -17.73
N ASN A 701 16.31 30.66 -16.75
CA ASN A 701 16.90 30.34 -15.43
C ASN A 701 17.40 31.57 -14.65
N ASP A 702 16.81 32.74 -14.93
CA ASP A 702 17.11 33.99 -14.26
C ASP A 702 16.10 34.23 -13.12
N LEU A 703 16.60 34.26 -11.89
CA LEU A 703 15.78 34.40 -10.68
C LEU A 703 14.96 35.69 -10.69
N ALA A 704 15.57 36.82 -11.05
CA ALA A 704 14.91 38.12 -11.00
C ALA A 704 13.77 38.22 -12.03
N LYS A 705 13.99 37.68 -13.23
CA LYS A 705 12.93 37.60 -14.26
C LYS A 705 11.80 36.67 -13.81
N ALA A 706 12.13 35.52 -13.22
CA ALA A 706 11.13 34.57 -12.75
C ALA A 706 10.28 35.15 -11.60
N MET A 707 10.90 35.86 -10.65
CA MET A 707 10.18 36.55 -9.56
C MET A 707 9.12 37.52 -10.08
N SER A 708 9.41 38.26 -11.16
CA SER A 708 8.45 39.19 -11.76
C SER A 708 7.20 38.54 -12.35
N ARG A 709 7.23 37.22 -12.59
CA ARG A 709 6.14 36.44 -13.20
C ARG A 709 5.28 35.67 -12.20
N LEU A 710 5.65 35.66 -10.91
CA LEU A 710 4.91 34.94 -9.86
C LEU A 710 3.50 35.51 -9.60
N CYS A 711 3.23 36.74 -10.04
CA CYS A 711 1.92 37.39 -9.92
C CYS A 711 0.90 36.98 -11.01
N ALA A 712 1.23 36.00 -11.85
CA ALA A 712 0.33 35.50 -12.88
C ALA A 712 -1.03 35.05 -12.27
N PRO A 713 -2.18 35.54 -12.79
CA PRO A 713 -3.49 35.27 -12.19
C PRO A 713 -3.81 33.78 -12.01
N ASP A 714 -3.41 32.93 -12.94
CA ASP A 714 -3.66 31.49 -12.88
C ASP A 714 -2.81 30.81 -11.80
N LEU A 715 -1.56 31.23 -11.61
CA LEU A 715 -0.71 30.74 -10.53
C LEU A 715 -1.25 31.18 -9.16
N VAL A 716 -1.72 32.42 -9.04
CA VAL A 716 -2.36 32.92 -7.81
C VAL A 716 -3.64 32.13 -7.49
N ARG A 717 -4.45 31.80 -8.50
CA ARG A 717 -5.63 30.93 -8.34
C ARG A 717 -5.24 29.53 -7.90
N LEU A 718 -4.16 29.00 -8.47
CA LEU A 718 -3.61 27.70 -8.11
C LEU A 718 -3.17 27.67 -6.64
N VAL A 719 -2.36 28.65 -6.20
CA VAL A 719 -1.88 28.74 -4.80
C VAL A 719 -3.03 28.84 -3.78
N ARG A 720 -4.16 29.46 -4.15
CA ARG A 720 -5.34 29.51 -3.26
C ARG A 720 -5.93 28.14 -2.95
N PHE A 721 -5.70 27.15 -3.81
CA PHE A 721 -6.13 25.76 -3.57
C PHE A 721 -5.31 25.07 -2.48
N TYR A 722 -4.12 25.55 -2.14
CA TYR A 722 -3.24 24.92 -1.17
C TYR A 722 -3.29 25.66 0.17
N ASP A 723 -3.25 24.93 1.28
CA ASP A 723 -3.21 25.49 2.63
C ASP A 723 -1.79 25.87 3.03
N TYR A 724 -0.80 25.13 2.52
CA TYR A 724 0.63 25.40 2.64
C TYR A 724 1.36 24.94 1.37
N LEU A 725 2.53 25.53 1.11
CA LEU A 725 3.41 25.08 0.03
C LEU A 725 4.59 24.30 0.61
N GLU A 726 5.20 23.45 -0.19
CA GLU A 726 6.36 22.65 0.21
C GLU A 726 7.61 23.06 -0.55
N ILE A 727 8.74 22.97 0.14
CA ILE A 727 10.09 22.99 -0.44
C ILE A 727 10.85 21.79 0.11
N GLN A 728 11.78 21.28 -0.67
CA GLN A 728 12.56 20.10 -0.31
C GLN A 728 14.06 20.40 -0.39
N PRO A 729 14.90 19.66 0.35
CA PRO A 729 16.34 19.69 0.20
C PRO A 729 16.76 19.59 -1.27
N VAL A 730 17.82 20.29 -1.65
CA VAL A 730 18.37 20.28 -3.00
C VAL A 730 18.67 18.84 -3.45
N ALA A 731 19.12 18.00 -2.52
CA ALA A 731 19.44 16.59 -2.78
C ALA A 731 18.24 15.77 -3.28
N ASN A 732 17.00 16.11 -2.88
CA ASN A 732 15.79 15.45 -3.38
C ASN A 732 15.65 15.64 -4.90
N ASN A 733 15.99 16.83 -5.38
CA ASN A 733 15.81 17.27 -6.77
C ASN A 733 17.11 17.24 -7.60
N ALA A 734 18.18 16.66 -7.07
CA ALA A 734 19.48 16.60 -7.72
C ALA A 734 19.47 15.82 -9.05
N PHE A 735 18.46 14.96 -9.26
CA PHE A 735 18.28 14.23 -10.51
C PHE A 735 18.01 15.16 -11.71
N TYR A 736 17.39 16.32 -11.50
CA TYR A 736 17.18 17.30 -12.58
C TYR A 736 18.49 17.81 -13.17
N LEU A 737 19.57 17.88 -12.39
CA LEU A 737 20.89 18.33 -12.89
C LEU A 737 21.50 17.33 -13.88
N ARG A 738 20.99 16.10 -13.90
CA ARG A 738 21.44 15.00 -14.77
C ARG A 738 20.51 14.77 -15.95
N ASP A 739 19.29 15.32 -15.90
CA ASP A 739 18.33 15.28 -16.99
C ASP A 739 18.50 16.51 -17.89
N PRO A 740 19.02 16.36 -19.13
CA PRO A 740 19.16 17.48 -20.06
C PRO A 740 17.81 18.14 -20.40
N ALA A 741 16.70 17.40 -20.31
CA ALA A 741 15.37 17.92 -20.59
C ALA A 741 14.85 18.83 -19.47
N SER A 742 15.45 18.81 -18.28
CA SER A 742 15.10 19.70 -17.16
C SER A 742 15.46 21.15 -17.46
N GLY A 743 16.55 21.37 -18.21
CA GLY A 743 17.14 22.69 -18.44
C GLY A 743 17.84 23.30 -17.22
N LEU A 744 17.97 22.58 -16.10
CA LEU A 744 18.70 23.03 -14.91
C LEU A 744 20.15 22.54 -14.99
N THR A 745 21.12 23.37 -14.59
CA THR A 745 22.55 23.07 -14.79
C THR A 745 23.39 23.21 -13.53
N SER A 746 22.82 23.76 -12.45
CA SER A 746 23.53 24.03 -11.21
C SER A 746 22.68 23.77 -9.96
N VAL A 747 23.35 23.49 -8.84
CA VAL A 747 22.71 23.45 -7.51
C VAL A 747 21.98 24.76 -7.19
N GLU A 748 22.52 25.89 -7.65
CA GLU A 748 21.91 27.20 -7.47
C GLU A 748 20.54 27.31 -8.18
N ASP A 749 20.35 26.64 -9.31
CA ASP A 749 19.04 26.57 -9.97
C ASP A 749 17.99 25.91 -9.07
N LEU A 750 18.35 24.81 -8.39
CA LEU A 750 17.46 24.12 -7.45
C LEU A 750 17.14 24.99 -6.22
N MET A 751 18.16 25.68 -5.67
CA MET A 751 17.95 26.66 -4.60
C MET A 751 17.03 27.81 -5.05
N ASN A 752 17.15 28.25 -6.30
CA ASN A 752 16.29 29.29 -6.88
C ASN A 752 14.84 28.85 -7.00
N LEU A 753 14.56 27.59 -7.34
CA LEU A 753 13.19 27.05 -7.33
C LEU A 753 12.57 27.15 -5.93
N ASN A 754 13.32 26.75 -4.90
CA ASN A 754 12.88 26.89 -3.51
C ASN A 754 12.65 28.36 -3.13
N ARG A 755 13.54 29.29 -3.51
CA ARG A 755 13.37 30.74 -3.29
C ARG A 755 12.10 31.28 -3.97
N LEU A 756 11.81 30.82 -5.18
CA LEU A 756 10.61 31.23 -5.92
C LEU A 756 9.33 30.73 -5.25
N ILE A 757 9.30 29.50 -4.73
CA ILE A 757 8.16 28.97 -3.97
C ILE A 757 7.96 29.77 -2.67
N VAL A 758 9.05 30.08 -1.95
CA VAL A 758 9.00 30.92 -0.74
C VAL A 758 8.44 32.31 -1.03
N GLU A 759 8.89 32.94 -2.12
CA GLU A 759 8.39 34.25 -2.54
C GLU A 759 6.91 34.19 -2.97
N LEU A 760 6.54 33.19 -3.77
CA LEU A 760 5.16 32.96 -4.21
C LEU A 760 4.21 32.81 -3.00
N ALA A 761 4.61 32.02 -2.00
CA ALA A 761 3.85 31.84 -0.78
C ALA A 761 3.73 33.14 0.02
N GLY A 762 4.82 33.90 0.15
CA GLY A 762 4.84 35.20 0.83
C GLY A 762 3.86 36.20 0.22
N GLN A 763 3.82 36.31 -1.11
CA GLN A 763 2.87 37.16 -1.85
C GLN A 763 1.41 36.78 -1.61
N ASN A 764 1.15 35.50 -1.31
CA ASN A 764 -0.19 34.94 -1.11
C ASN A 764 -0.53 34.66 0.36
N LYS A 765 0.34 35.05 1.31
CA LYS A 765 0.19 34.81 2.75
C LYS A 765 -0.04 33.33 3.10
N LYS A 766 0.73 32.44 2.45
CA LYS A 766 0.72 31.00 2.72
C LYS A 766 1.97 30.59 3.50
N PRO A 767 1.85 29.68 4.49
CA PRO A 767 3.02 29.07 5.11
C PRO A 767 3.76 28.18 4.09
N VAL A 768 5.07 28.06 4.28
CA VAL A 768 5.94 27.18 3.49
C VAL A 768 6.62 26.22 4.44
N CYS A 769 6.51 24.93 4.18
CA CYS A 769 7.07 23.87 5.00
C CYS A 769 8.21 23.18 4.26
N ALA A 770 9.37 23.08 4.89
CA ALA A 770 10.47 22.29 4.40
C ALA A 770 10.27 20.81 4.79
N THR A 771 10.10 19.94 3.81
CA THR A 771 9.82 18.51 4.02
C THR A 771 10.92 17.64 3.41
N CYS A 772 11.13 16.44 3.94
CA CYS A 772 12.19 15.54 3.44
C CYS A 772 11.71 14.56 2.38
N ASP A 773 10.40 14.31 2.29
CA ASP A 773 9.85 13.27 1.42
C ASP A 773 10.49 11.92 1.72
N VAL A 774 10.38 11.52 2.99
CA VAL A 774 11.18 10.45 3.59
C VAL A 774 10.81 9.10 2.97
N HIS A 775 11.79 8.38 2.43
CA HIS A 775 11.63 7.02 1.90
C HIS A 775 12.48 5.98 2.66
N PHE A 776 13.35 6.43 3.54
CA PHE A 776 14.18 5.59 4.41
C PHE A 776 14.59 6.34 5.68
N ILE A 777 14.98 5.63 6.74
CA ILE A 777 15.20 6.27 8.06
C ILE A 777 16.62 6.81 8.16
N GLN A 778 17.61 5.99 7.79
CA GLN A 778 19.02 6.34 7.86
C GLN A 778 19.61 6.55 6.46
N PRO A 779 20.65 7.39 6.32
CA PRO A 779 21.32 7.59 5.03
C PRO A 779 21.79 6.29 4.36
N HIS A 780 22.26 5.30 5.15
CA HIS A 780 22.76 4.03 4.61
C HIS A 780 21.64 3.11 4.07
N ASP A 781 20.39 3.30 4.48
CA ASP A 781 19.23 2.52 4.01
C ASP A 781 18.89 2.81 2.54
N ALA A 782 19.44 3.89 1.96
CA ALA A 782 19.31 4.22 0.54
C ALA A 782 19.72 3.06 -0.38
N GLN A 783 20.62 2.18 0.08
CA GLN A 783 21.06 1.00 -0.66
C GLN A 783 19.91 0.02 -0.94
N PHE A 784 18.94 -0.10 -0.03
CA PHE A 784 17.78 -0.99 -0.22
C PHE A 784 16.83 -0.42 -1.28
N ARG A 785 16.56 0.89 -1.23
CA ARG A 785 15.76 1.56 -2.25
C ARG A 785 16.42 1.50 -3.63
N ARG A 786 17.74 1.65 -3.70
CA ARG A 786 18.52 1.43 -4.92
C ARG A 786 18.23 0.06 -5.54
N ILE A 787 18.25 -1.01 -4.75
CA ILE A 787 17.96 -2.38 -5.23
C ILE A 787 16.54 -2.45 -5.82
N LEU A 788 15.55 -1.87 -5.13
CA LEU A 788 14.16 -1.82 -5.63
C LEU A 788 14.06 -1.06 -6.95
N MET A 789 14.70 0.10 -7.07
CA MET A 789 14.68 0.91 -8.29
C MET A 789 15.41 0.22 -9.46
N THR A 790 16.48 -0.52 -9.19
CA THR A 790 17.15 -1.35 -10.20
C THR A 790 16.22 -2.46 -10.72
N ASP A 791 15.48 -3.15 -9.86
CA ASP A 791 14.47 -4.16 -10.26
C ASP A 791 13.36 -3.54 -11.13
N MET A 792 12.98 -2.29 -10.83
CA MET A 792 12.01 -1.54 -11.62
C MET A 792 12.55 -0.98 -12.94
N GLY A 793 13.84 -1.15 -13.23
CA GLY A 793 14.46 -0.73 -14.49
C GLY A 793 14.89 0.73 -14.56
N TYR A 794 15.03 1.43 -13.42
CA TYR A 794 15.56 2.80 -13.40
C TYR A 794 17.06 2.81 -13.75
N THR A 795 17.42 3.56 -14.79
CA THR A 795 18.80 3.63 -15.30
C THR A 795 19.74 4.40 -14.38
N ASP A 796 19.20 5.28 -13.52
CA ASP A 796 19.92 6.08 -12.55
C ASP A 796 19.75 5.57 -11.11
N ALA A 797 19.34 4.31 -10.93
CA ALA A 797 19.12 3.71 -9.61
C ALA A 797 20.34 3.83 -8.68
N GLU A 798 21.57 3.81 -9.21
CA GLU A 798 22.81 4.02 -8.44
C GLU A 798 22.96 5.45 -7.87
N LEU A 799 22.22 6.43 -8.40
CA LEU A 799 22.27 7.85 -8.01
C LEU A 799 21.01 8.26 -7.24
N GLN A 800 20.68 7.48 -6.20
CA GLN A 800 19.54 7.73 -5.32
C GLN A 800 19.56 9.14 -4.74
N ALA A 801 18.39 9.78 -4.73
CA ALA A 801 18.17 11.00 -3.96
C ALA A 801 18.27 10.70 -2.46
N GLU A 802 18.76 11.67 -1.70
CA GLU A 802 18.89 11.55 -0.24
C GLU A 802 17.54 11.81 0.46
N LEU A 803 16.68 10.80 0.45
CA LEU A 803 15.32 10.82 1.00
C LEU A 803 15.25 10.22 2.42
N PHE A 804 16.24 10.51 3.28
CA PHE A 804 16.22 10.04 4.67
C PHE A 804 15.53 11.01 5.62
N LEU A 805 15.07 10.52 6.77
CA LEU A 805 14.56 11.36 7.85
C LEU A 805 15.72 12.21 8.42
N ARG A 806 15.85 13.46 7.96
CA ARG A 806 16.87 14.40 8.49
C ARG A 806 16.60 14.76 9.96
N THR A 807 17.54 15.39 10.65
CA THR A 807 17.31 16.09 11.93
C THR A 807 16.91 17.55 11.69
N THR A 808 16.55 18.29 12.74
CA THR A 808 16.31 19.73 12.66
C THR A 808 17.58 20.48 12.28
N ASP A 809 18.73 20.12 12.87
CA ASP A 809 20.02 20.76 12.57
C ASP A 809 20.41 20.59 11.10
N GLU A 810 20.31 19.36 10.58
CA GLU A 810 20.60 19.05 9.17
C GLU A 810 19.68 19.84 8.21
N MET A 811 18.41 20.04 8.57
CA MET A 811 17.49 20.83 7.75
C MET A 811 17.77 22.34 7.84
N LEU A 812 18.13 22.87 9.01
CA LEU A 812 18.49 24.28 9.14
C LEU A 812 19.77 24.61 8.35
N GLU A 813 20.74 23.69 8.34
CA GLU A 813 21.94 23.81 7.51
C GLU A 813 21.61 23.75 6.01
N GLU A 814 20.79 22.78 5.59
CA GLU A 814 20.34 22.64 4.20
C GLU A 814 19.70 23.92 3.65
N PHE A 815 18.84 24.56 4.44
CA PHE A 815 18.10 25.77 4.02
C PHE A 815 18.77 27.09 4.41
N ALA A 816 20.02 27.07 4.88
CA ALA A 816 20.74 28.27 5.34
C ALA A 816 20.85 29.37 4.26
N TYR A 817 20.81 29.01 2.97
CA TYR A 817 20.83 29.94 1.83
C TYR A 817 19.59 30.85 1.73
N LEU A 818 18.52 30.57 2.48
CA LEU A 818 17.34 31.44 2.59
C LEU A 818 17.52 32.56 3.63
N GLY A 819 18.58 32.48 4.44
CA GLY A 819 18.82 33.31 5.61
C GLY A 819 18.17 32.75 6.88
N GLU A 820 18.83 32.96 8.03
CA GLU A 820 18.50 32.34 9.33
C GLU A 820 17.00 32.41 9.69
N LYS A 821 16.39 33.59 9.56
CA LYS A 821 14.98 33.78 9.88
C LYS A 821 14.06 32.91 9.01
N ARG A 822 14.26 32.95 7.68
CA ARG A 822 13.42 32.19 6.75
C ARG A 822 13.66 30.69 6.85
N ALA A 823 14.91 30.27 7.04
CA ALA A 823 15.26 28.88 7.28
C ALA A 823 14.53 28.36 8.54
N HIS A 824 14.55 29.11 9.63
CA HIS A 824 13.80 28.74 10.84
C HIS A 824 12.27 28.73 10.60
N GLU A 825 11.73 29.72 9.89
CA GLU A 825 10.30 29.75 9.55
C GLU A 825 9.86 28.51 8.79
N VAL A 826 10.58 28.12 7.72
CA VAL A 826 10.17 27.01 6.87
C VAL A 826 10.49 25.63 7.45
N VAL A 827 11.56 25.49 8.25
CA VAL A 827 11.96 24.22 8.87
C VAL A 827 11.23 23.95 10.17
N VAL A 828 10.90 24.98 10.95
CA VAL A 828 10.37 24.81 12.32
C VAL A 828 9.00 25.46 12.47
N SER A 829 8.89 26.77 12.28
CA SER A 829 7.69 27.52 12.69
C SER A 829 6.45 27.19 11.87
N HIS A 830 6.57 27.09 10.54
CA HIS A 830 5.44 26.77 9.66
C HIS A 830 5.01 25.30 9.79
N PRO A 831 5.91 24.29 9.81
CA PRO A 831 5.49 22.92 10.09
C PRO A 831 4.77 22.76 11.44
N ALA A 832 5.23 23.48 12.48
CA ALA A 832 4.55 23.54 13.77
C ALA A 832 3.13 24.12 13.65
N ASP A 833 2.95 25.26 12.96
CA ASP A 833 1.61 25.83 12.71
C ASP A 833 0.69 24.88 11.94
N ILE A 834 1.21 24.11 10.97
CA ILE A 834 0.43 23.09 10.27
C ILE A 834 0.03 21.94 11.21
N ALA A 835 0.95 21.45 12.04
CA ALA A 835 0.67 20.40 13.01
C ALA A 835 -0.31 20.85 14.11
N ASP A 836 -0.27 22.11 14.52
CA ASP A 836 -1.18 22.71 15.51
C ASP A 836 -2.62 22.83 14.98
N ARG A 837 -2.79 22.92 13.66
CA ARG A 837 -4.13 22.93 13.04
C ARG A 837 -4.79 21.56 13.06
N VAL A 838 -4.02 20.48 13.22
CA VAL A 838 -4.51 19.10 13.33
C VAL A 838 -4.98 18.81 14.76
N GLN A 839 -6.14 18.19 14.91
CA GLN A 839 -6.72 17.79 16.19
C GLN A 839 -5.79 16.85 16.97
N GLU A 840 -5.68 17.08 18.27
CA GLU A 840 -4.91 16.21 19.17
C GLU A 840 -5.64 14.89 19.42
N GLY A 841 -4.89 13.78 19.53
CA GLY A 841 -5.46 12.47 19.84
C GLY A 841 -6.37 11.88 18.76
N LEU A 842 -6.23 12.32 17.50
CA LEU A 842 -6.96 11.74 16.37
C LEU A 842 -6.66 10.23 16.26
N LYS A 843 -7.70 9.40 16.19
CA LYS A 843 -7.58 7.94 16.06
C LYS A 843 -7.99 7.51 14.65
N PRO A 844 -7.19 6.68 13.95
CA PRO A 844 -7.50 6.23 12.60
C PRO A 844 -8.73 5.29 12.57
N PHE A 845 -9.03 4.63 13.69
CA PHE A 845 -10.20 3.77 13.84
C PHE A 845 -10.80 3.92 15.25
N PRO A 846 -12.12 3.72 15.38
CA PRO A 846 -12.77 3.72 16.68
C PRO A 846 -12.35 2.50 17.51
N GLU A 847 -12.43 2.63 18.83
CA GLU A 847 -12.22 1.52 19.76
C GLU A 847 -13.53 0.75 19.98
N GLY A 848 -13.42 -0.56 20.23
CA GLY A 848 -14.58 -1.41 20.52
C GLY A 848 -15.11 -2.20 19.31
N SER A 849 -16.28 -2.81 19.49
CA SER A 849 -16.96 -3.60 18.46
C SER A 849 -18.29 -2.95 18.11
N PHE A 850 -18.57 -2.84 16.81
CA PHE A 850 -19.76 -2.19 16.27
C PHE A 850 -20.56 -3.20 15.42
N PRO A 851 -21.16 -4.24 16.04
CA PRO A 851 -21.92 -5.22 15.29
C PRO A 851 -23.16 -4.58 14.64
N PRO A 852 -23.60 -5.07 13.47
CA PRO A 852 -24.83 -4.61 12.86
C PRO A 852 -26.04 -4.91 13.78
N ILE A 853 -27.14 -4.18 13.59
CA ILE A 853 -28.38 -4.38 14.36
C ILE A 853 -29.46 -4.93 13.43
N ILE A 854 -29.92 -6.14 13.70
CA ILE A 854 -31.16 -6.73 13.17
C ILE A 854 -32.00 -7.06 14.38
N THR A 855 -33.12 -6.34 14.55
CA THR A 855 -33.94 -6.39 15.77
C THR A 855 -34.48 -7.80 16.07
N SER A 856 -34.76 -8.60 15.04
CA SER A 856 -35.30 -9.97 15.20
C SER A 856 -34.24 -11.04 15.47
N ALA A 857 -32.95 -10.75 15.27
CA ALA A 857 -31.92 -11.79 15.24
C ALA A 857 -31.78 -12.56 16.57
N ALA A 858 -31.85 -11.86 17.70
CA ALA A 858 -31.73 -12.48 19.03
C ALA A 858 -32.91 -13.41 19.33
N ASP A 859 -34.12 -12.99 19.00
CA ASP A 859 -35.33 -13.79 19.23
C ASP A 859 -35.40 -14.99 18.28
N GLU A 860 -35.04 -14.82 17.01
CA GLU A 860 -34.99 -15.93 16.05
C GLU A 860 -33.95 -16.99 16.43
N ILE A 861 -32.76 -16.58 16.88
CA ILE A 861 -31.74 -17.53 17.37
C ILE A 861 -32.19 -18.24 18.64
N ARG A 862 -32.78 -17.51 19.59
CA ARG A 862 -33.31 -18.11 20.83
C ARG A 862 -34.38 -19.15 20.49
N GLN A 863 -35.35 -18.79 19.67
CA GLN A 863 -36.44 -19.69 19.28
C GLN A 863 -35.91 -20.92 18.55
N LEU A 864 -35.08 -20.73 17.51
CA LEU A 864 -34.49 -21.83 16.76
C LEU A 864 -33.71 -22.80 17.65
N THR A 865 -32.94 -22.27 18.59
CA THR A 865 -32.14 -23.09 19.52
C THR A 865 -33.02 -23.98 20.38
N TRP A 866 -34.06 -23.41 21.01
CA TRP A 866 -34.96 -24.16 21.88
C TRP A 866 -35.82 -25.15 21.11
N ASP A 867 -36.35 -24.76 19.96
CA ASP A 867 -37.17 -25.62 19.11
C ASP A 867 -36.35 -26.84 18.65
N THR A 868 -35.11 -26.64 18.17
CA THR A 868 -34.22 -27.76 17.80
C THR A 868 -33.80 -28.58 19.00
N ALA A 869 -33.51 -27.96 20.16
CA ALA A 869 -33.14 -28.69 21.37
C ALA A 869 -34.26 -29.65 21.80
N HIS A 870 -35.50 -29.17 21.83
CA HIS A 870 -36.67 -30.00 22.15
C HIS A 870 -36.89 -31.10 21.10
N ALA A 871 -36.70 -30.80 19.82
CA ALA A 871 -36.83 -31.79 18.75
C ALA A 871 -35.75 -32.89 18.81
N VAL A 872 -34.54 -32.56 19.28
CA VAL A 872 -33.42 -33.52 19.35
C VAL A 872 -33.43 -34.28 20.68
N TYR A 873 -33.49 -33.56 21.82
CA TYR A 873 -33.26 -34.08 23.17
C TYR A 873 -34.53 -34.21 24.03
N GLY A 874 -35.71 -33.84 23.54
CA GLY A 874 -36.93 -33.81 24.33
C GLY A 874 -37.52 -35.19 24.59
N PHE A 875 -37.39 -35.70 25.82
CA PHE A 875 -38.01 -36.95 26.26
C PHE A 875 -39.21 -36.63 27.18
N GLU A 876 -40.39 -37.14 26.85
CA GLU A 876 -41.65 -36.87 27.59
C GLU A 876 -41.97 -35.37 27.79
N GLY A 877 -41.50 -34.52 26.87
CA GLY A 877 -41.70 -33.08 26.93
C GLY A 877 -40.67 -32.32 27.76
N GLU A 878 -39.70 -33.00 28.38
CA GLU A 878 -38.64 -32.39 29.18
C GLU A 878 -37.26 -32.51 28.50
N LEU A 879 -36.41 -31.49 28.72
CA LEU A 879 -35.01 -31.49 28.29
C LEU A 879 -34.10 -31.98 29.42
N PRO A 880 -33.03 -32.73 29.12
CA PRO A 880 -32.00 -33.05 30.10
C PRO A 880 -31.43 -31.79 30.74
N HIS A 881 -31.28 -31.79 32.07
CA HIS A 881 -30.78 -30.64 32.83
C HIS A 881 -29.44 -30.12 32.27
N LEU A 882 -28.54 -31.01 31.87
CA LEU A 882 -27.23 -30.67 31.30
C LEU A 882 -27.35 -29.87 29.99
N VAL A 883 -28.25 -30.29 29.10
CA VAL A 883 -28.53 -29.61 27.81
C VAL A 883 -29.14 -28.24 28.08
N LYS A 884 -30.17 -28.17 28.92
CA LYS A 884 -30.86 -26.93 29.28
C LYS A 884 -29.90 -25.90 29.87
N GLN A 885 -29.11 -26.31 30.88
CA GLN A 885 -28.13 -25.46 31.54
C GLN A 885 -27.09 -24.91 30.56
N ARG A 886 -26.64 -25.74 29.60
CA ARG A 886 -25.67 -25.32 28.59
C ARG A 886 -26.25 -24.31 27.62
N ILE A 887 -27.49 -24.52 27.15
CA ILE A 887 -28.20 -23.59 26.26
C ILE A 887 -28.40 -22.24 26.97
N ASP A 888 -28.90 -22.24 28.21
CA ASP A 888 -29.14 -21.02 28.97
C ASP A 888 -27.86 -20.19 29.11
N GLN A 889 -26.75 -20.83 29.51
CA GLN A 889 -25.46 -20.16 29.67
C GLN A 889 -24.94 -19.58 28.35
N GLU A 890 -24.99 -20.34 27.26
CA GLU A 890 -24.49 -19.90 25.97
C GLU A 890 -25.36 -18.80 25.34
N LEU A 891 -26.69 -18.94 25.38
CA LEU A 891 -27.59 -17.92 24.81
C LEU A 891 -27.46 -16.59 25.54
N SER A 892 -27.36 -16.57 26.87
CA SER A 892 -27.06 -15.34 27.63
C SER A 892 -25.74 -14.72 27.14
N SER A 893 -24.67 -15.50 27.07
CA SER A 893 -23.37 -15.00 26.61
C SER A 893 -23.40 -14.47 25.16
N ILE A 894 -24.11 -15.14 24.24
CA ILE A 894 -24.19 -14.75 22.83
C ILE A 894 -25.01 -13.48 22.67
N ILE A 895 -26.13 -13.35 23.37
CA ILE A 895 -27.05 -12.21 23.23
C ILE A 895 -26.50 -10.99 23.96
N ASP A 896 -26.03 -11.13 25.20
CA ASP A 896 -25.58 -10.01 26.03
C ASP A 896 -24.32 -9.34 25.46
N ASN A 897 -23.47 -10.10 24.77
CA ASN A 897 -22.28 -9.58 24.09
C ASN A 897 -22.53 -9.22 22.61
N GLY A 898 -23.78 -9.24 22.13
CA GLY A 898 -24.15 -8.78 20.78
C GLY A 898 -23.76 -9.73 19.63
N PHE A 899 -23.43 -10.99 19.91
CA PHE A 899 -23.05 -11.99 18.89
C PHE A 899 -24.24 -12.66 18.19
N ALA A 900 -25.47 -12.47 18.69
CA ALA A 900 -26.66 -13.10 18.13
C ALA A 900 -26.83 -12.85 16.63
N ILE A 901 -26.48 -11.66 16.13
CA ILE A 901 -26.57 -11.35 14.71
C ILE A 901 -25.59 -12.17 13.86
N MET A 902 -24.37 -12.43 14.36
CA MET A 902 -23.39 -13.26 13.65
C MET A 902 -23.89 -14.70 13.55
N TYR A 903 -24.48 -15.23 14.63
CA TYR A 903 -25.12 -16.55 14.63
C TYR A 903 -26.28 -16.60 13.62
N TYR A 904 -27.12 -15.57 13.62
CA TYR A 904 -28.25 -15.47 12.71
C TYR A 904 -27.83 -15.49 11.24
N ILE A 905 -26.86 -14.66 10.87
CA ILE A 905 -26.33 -14.61 9.50
C ILE A 905 -25.66 -15.93 9.13
N ALA A 906 -24.86 -16.51 10.02
CA ALA A 906 -24.22 -17.81 9.80
C ALA A 906 -25.24 -18.92 9.54
N TYR A 907 -26.30 -19.00 10.35
CA TYR A 907 -27.42 -19.92 10.15
C TYR A 907 -28.05 -19.74 8.76
N LYS A 908 -28.39 -18.50 8.36
CA LYS A 908 -28.99 -18.23 7.04
C LYS A 908 -28.06 -18.64 5.89
N LEU A 909 -26.76 -18.41 6.02
CA LEU A 909 -25.77 -18.80 5.01
C LEU A 909 -25.68 -20.33 4.88
N VAL A 910 -25.55 -21.05 6.00
CA VAL A 910 -25.47 -22.52 5.99
C VAL A 910 -26.75 -23.13 5.43
N LYS A 911 -27.91 -22.66 5.92
CA LYS A 911 -29.22 -23.12 5.43
C LYS A 911 -29.37 -22.91 3.94
N LYS A 912 -29.08 -21.69 3.45
CA LYS A 912 -29.15 -21.38 2.00
C LYS A 912 -28.25 -22.31 1.19
N SER A 913 -27.01 -22.52 1.63
CA SER A 913 -26.06 -23.40 0.95
C SER A 913 -26.59 -24.84 0.87
N ASN A 914 -27.10 -25.37 1.97
CA ASN A 914 -27.67 -26.72 2.02
C ASN A 914 -28.92 -26.84 1.13
N ASP A 915 -29.82 -25.85 1.17
CA ASP A 915 -31.02 -25.80 0.32
C ASP A 915 -30.66 -25.74 -1.18
N ASP A 916 -29.53 -25.08 -1.52
CA ASP A 916 -28.98 -25.02 -2.88
C ASP A 916 -28.22 -26.31 -3.28
N GLY A 917 -28.12 -27.30 -2.39
CA GLY A 917 -27.44 -28.59 -2.64
C GLY A 917 -25.94 -28.60 -2.32
N TYR A 918 -25.42 -27.57 -1.64
CA TYR A 918 -24.01 -27.46 -1.26
C TYR A 918 -23.83 -27.63 0.25
N ILE A 919 -23.29 -28.78 0.65
CA ILE A 919 -23.01 -29.07 2.06
C ILE A 919 -21.90 -28.16 2.61
N VAL A 920 -22.03 -27.75 3.87
CA VAL A 920 -21.07 -26.88 4.54
C VAL A 920 -20.34 -27.63 5.65
N GLY A 921 -19.01 -27.72 5.53
CA GLY A 921 -18.17 -28.31 6.58
C GLY A 921 -17.92 -27.35 7.75
N SER A 922 -17.94 -27.89 8.97
CA SER A 922 -17.64 -27.13 10.20
C SER A 922 -16.15 -26.80 10.36
N ARG A 923 -15.82 -25.61 10.90
CA ARG A 923 -14.42 -25.22 11.19
C ARG A 923 -14.30 -24.21 12.33
N GLY A 924 -13.18 -24.27 13.06
CA GLY A 924 -12.79 -23.26 14.04
C GLY A 924 -13.49 -23.43 15.39
N SER A 925 -13.39 -22.40 16.23
CA SER A 925 -13.87 -22.43 17.61
C SER A 925 -15.40 -22.51 17.73
N VAL A 926 -16.16 -22.18 16.68
CA VAL A 926 -17.64 -22.21 16.72
C VAL A 926 -18.20 -23.59 17.07
N GLY A 927 -17.48 -24.67 16.74
CA GLY A 927 -17.86 -26.05 17.12
C GLY A 927 -17.82 -26.33 18.63
N SER A 928 -17.32 -25.38 19.44
CA SER A 928 -17.40 -25.46 20.91
C SER A 928 -18.74 -24.95 21.48
N SER A 929 -19.62 -24.38 20.66
CA SER A 929 -20.94 -23.87 21.07
C SER A 929 -22.06 -24.86 20.73
N LEU A 930 -22.84 -25.25 21.74
CA LEU A 930 -24.04 -26.06 21.56
C LEU A 930 -25.12 -25.28 20.80
N VAL A 931 -25.23 -23.97 21.04
CA VAL A 931 -26.15 -23.09 20.30
C VAL A 931 -25.83 -23.12 18.80
N ALA A 932 -24.54 -23.12 18.42
CA ALA A 932 -24.15 -23.27 17.03
C ALA A 932 -24.56 -24.62 16.43
N THR A 933 -24.44 -25.71 17.21
CA THR A 933 -24.91 -27.04 16.79
C THR A 933 -26.41 -27.05 16.54
N LEU A 934 -27.19 -26.52 17.48
CA LEU A 934 -28.66 -26.53 17.45
C LEU A 934 -29.25 -25.59 16.40
N CYS A 935 -28.55 -24.51 16.06
CA CYS A 935 -28.90 -23.65 14.93
C CYS A 935 -28.48 -24.24 13.57
N GLY A 936 -27.82 -25.40 13.53
CA GLY A 936 -27.31 -25.99 12.29
C GLY A 936 -26.14 -25.20 11.67
N ILE A 937 -25.42 -24.40 12.47
CA ILE A 937 -24.22 -23.67 12.04
C ILE A 937 -23.00 -24.60 12.08
N SER A 938 -22.97 -25.55 13.02
CA SER A 938 -21.92 -26.55 13.14
C SER A 938 -22.50 -27.95 13.32
N GLU A 939 -21.80 -28.95 12.82
CA GLU A 939 -22.09 -30.38 13.02
C GLU A 939 -21.38 -30.93 14.26
N VAL A 940 -20.45 -30.16 14.86
CA VAL A 940 -19.75 -30.56 16.08
C VAL A 940 -20.66 -30.33 17.27
N ASN A 941 -20.94 -31.38 18.04
CA ASN A 941 -21.69 -31.29 19.29
C ASN A 941 -20.72 -31.25 20.49
N PRO A 942 -20.67 -30.15 21.26
CA PRO A 942 -19.68 -29.96 22.32
C PRO A 942 -20.09 -30.53 23.68
N LEU A 943 -21.20 -31.25 23.75
CA LEU A 943 -21.62 -31.92 24.99
C LEU A 943 -20.69 -33.10 25.32
N PRO A 944 -20.64 -33.54 26.59
CA PRO A 944 -19.94 -34.78 26.96
C PRO A 944 -20.41 -35.96 26.09
N PRO A 945 -19.60 -37.02 25.92
CA PRO A 945 -19.99 -38.22 25.20
C PRO A 945 -21.37 -38.72 25.65
N HIS A 946 -22.30 -38.95 24.72
CA HIS A 946 -23.66 -39.35 25.07
C HIS A 946 -24.33 -40.18 23.98
N TYR A 947 -25.30 -41.00 24.40
CA TYR A 947 -26.26 -41.63 23.50
C TYR A 947 -27.52 -40.78 23.40
N ILE A 948 -28.15 -40.82 22.24
CA ILE A 948 -29.47 -40.24 22.00
C ILE A 948 -30.29 -41.19 21.12
N CYS A 949 -31.51 -41.50 21.54
CA CYS A 949 -32.39 -42.35 20.76
C CYS A 949 -33.09 -41.54 19.66
N PRO A 950 -33.02 -41.96 18.38
CA PRO A 950 -33.68 -41.23 17.28
C PRO A 950 -35.21 -41.31 17.34
N ASP A 951 -35.77 -42.30 18.04
CA ASP A 951 -37.22 -42.55 18.05
C ASP A 951 -37.93 -41.91 19.24
N CYS A 952 -37.41 -42.12 20.45
CA CYS A 952 -38.03 -41.60 21.68
C CYS A 952 -37.27 -40.42 22.29
N HIS A 953 -36.10 -40.04 21.76
CA HIS A 953 -35.25 -38.93 22.25
C HIS A 953 -34.65 -39.11 23.66
N TYR A 954 -34.80 -40.28 24.28
CA TYR A 954 -34.12 -40.58 25.55
C TYR A 954 -32.59 -40.51 25.37
N SER A 955 -31.91 -39.82 26.29
CA SER A 955 -30.47 -39.57 26.22
C SER A 955 -29.72 -39.97 27.50
N ILE A 956 -28.47 -40.42 27.33
CA ILE A 956 -27.59 -40.87 28.42
C ILE A 956 -26.22 -40.24 28.24
N PHE A 957 -25.79 -39.42 29.21
CA PHE A 957 -24.51 -38.71 29.18
C PHE A 957 -23.45 -39.43 30.02
N ASP A 958 -22.24 -39.54 29.49
CA ASP A 958 -21.05 -39.96 30.22
C ASP A 958 -20.20 -38.75 30.60
N THR A 959 -20.18 -38.44 31.91
CA THR A 959 -19.39 -37.36 32.49
C THR A 959 -18.17 -37.86 33.27
N THR A 960 -17.84 -39.15 33.17
CA THR A 960 -16.73 -39.77 33.92
C THR A 960 -15.35 -39.46 33.32
N GLY A 961 -15.31 -39.05 32.05
CA GLY A 961 -14.07 -38.83 31.29
C GLY A 961 -13.43 -40.11 30.77
N ALA A 962 -14.11 -41.25 30.87
CA ALA A 962 -13.62 -42.54 30.35
C ALA A 962 -13.49 -42.54 28.82
N TYR A 963 -14.37 -41.80 28.12
CA TYR A 963 -14.34 -41.64 26.67
C TYR A 963 -14.02 -40.18 26.30
N GLY A 964 -13.21 -40.00 25.25
CA GLY A 964 -12.87 -38.67 24.73
C GLY A 964 -13.96 -38.10 23.82
N SER A 965 -14.68 -38.95 23.08
CA SER A 965 -15.74 -38.56 22.16
C SER A 965 -16.95 -39.51 22.24
N GLY A 966 -18.14 -39.00 21.93
CA GLY A 966 -19.34 -39.82 21.76
C GLY A 966 -19.20 -40.87 20.64
N TYR A 967 -18.35 -40.61 19.65
CA TYR A 967 -18.06 -41.57 18.58
C TYR A 967 -17.21 -42.77 19.02
N ASP A 968 -16.61 -42.72 20.22
CA ASP A 968 -15.85 -43.84 20.78
C ASP A 968 -16.74 -44.76 21.65
N LEU A 969 -18.00 -44.38 21.88
CA LEU A 969 -18.95 -45.17 22.67
C LEU A 969 -19.38 -46.44 21.90
N PRO A 970 -19.47 -47.60 22.58
CA PRO A 970 -19.92 -48.83 21.92
C PRO A 970 -21.39 -48.74 21.49
N ALA A 971 -21.79 -49.41 20.41
CA ALA A 971 -23.20 -49.43 19.99
C ALA A 971 -24.12 -49.97 21.12
N ARG A 972 -25.28 -49.33 21.33
CA ARG A 972 -26.19 -49.64 22.45
C ARG A 972 -27.65 -49.33 22.08
N ALA A 973 -28.52 -50.32 22.21
CA ALA A 973 -29.96 -50.12 22.06
C ALA A 973 -30.54 -49.24 23.18
N CYS A 974 -31.51 -48.41 22.82
CA CYS A 974 -32.25 -47.54 23.71
C CYS A 974 -32.97 -48.37 24.80
N PRO A 975 -32.76 -48.06 26.10
CA PRO A 975 -33.41 -48.78 27.18
C PRO A 975 -34.92 -48.52 27.29
N MET A 976 -35.43 -47.47 26.63
CA MET A 976 -36.83 -47.07 26.71
C MET A 976 -37.70 -47.70 25.61
N CYS A 977 -37.22 -47.71 24.37
CA CYS A 977 -38.00 -48.22 23.22
C CYS A 977 -37.33 -49.35 22.43
N GLY A 978 -36.07 -49.69 22.74
CA GLY A 978 -35.33 -50.77 22.05
C GLY A 978 -34.75 -50.41 20.68
N ALA A 979 -34.93 -49.16 20.21
CA ALA A 979 -34.30 -48.66 18.99
C ALA A 979 -32.77 -48.69 19.07
N PRO A 980 -32.04 -48.88 17.96
CA PRO A 980 -30.58 -49.01 17.95
C PRO A 980 -29.83 -47.74 18.38
#